data_AF-A0A972VJJ5-F1
#
_entry.id   AF-A0A972VJJ5-F1
#
_cell.length_a   1.000
_cell.length_b   1.000
_cell.length_c   1.000
_cell.angle_alpha   90.00
_cell.angle_beta   90.00
_cell.angle_gamma   90.00
#
_symmetry.space_group_name_H-M   'P 1'
#
loop_
_entity.id
_entity.type
_entity.pdbx_description
1 polymer ?
#
loop_
_entity_poly.entity_id
_entity_poly.type
_entity_poly.pdbx_seq_one_letter_code
_entity_poly.pdbx_strand_id
1 'polypeptide(L)'
;MIASASVGVSVVSLLMIGVLVLGAGWFILRLTGVVRLETLPRPERKSSNQSRWVEAVMLLCGGLVIWVFTATNSSTGGRLLSLDQLHPAFARINVIVAALSLLGVLCSCLIAARWSSSLGVVLCAAVLIIYPSMLNGPRQWLESFVPEEARTPRTTLYFDLVTCDLQDAEFYVNGVSLGTLPVILDQADFLERVPVWVEEPARLDRSDIPDSLIDYKSPNSSSLRTHSLYQRIRFKSPEGRETEYYAQVKHQDKWCYATGSGGSGGGGGRYVHQRLHRLNFLSPDHEQRLERLLDWARIRDYDVPDSWFETMETYRYQGIKALLEKESNEPGIGDLLDEWASLKFGLDKVRDEDTAWQAFETLCQTVTKSQAYSTEGLEGRAVIRLAPRLSMEKLTARAKVLLRNVHHLSWSQWLAHGKPHFGISRNRSRFMITGKGMSYARGGRGKQLPIPGYAVAHALWVLYEQGNDTAIAALQEQLMPLFIAQFHRGFPGYRFVCFVGGPALERFLIRQNWQADPEQLAWEQIMRLPEGDMNGWFYMLANLDTPVGREFRQRHREKIFQMADPIDLDHSSEDVDFLFLDLDQGKDSLAFQYWPRFLRKTPDYDRKGNRAMKYAVEYLVRMGTVSEPGMYVEVFKAIEEWTFYTMENFEVLSSLPFSHRESVCEALHEAMAGDISHLGLSRKSTEEARARMLLALETVLASEEEKAEQLYEDLVTEKSRHYTDKWLGQMAEDHAMVPLLAKSDRADLKRLALYAIESFPSSAHRALLGQLLPDSEPEVSTAARAIRNNLDKLATTPLETLKAD
;
A
#
# COMPACT_ATOMS: atom_id res chain seq x y z
N MET A 1 -23.71 -15.23 23.09
CA MET A 1 -23.48 -13.78 23.10
C MET A 1 -24.46 -12.97 22.25
N ILE A 2 -24.87 -13.41 21.04
CA ILE A 2 -25.88 -12.68 20.24
C ILE A 2 -27.29 -12.73 20.89
N ALA A 3 -27.63 -13.81 21.60
CA ALA A 3 -28.90 -13.94 22.30
C ALA A 3 -29.04 -12.98 23.50
N SER A 4 -27.98 -12.74 24.28
CA SER A 4 -28.03 -11.87 25.48
C SER A 4 -28.15 -10.38 25.16
N ALA A 5 -27.59 -9.92 24.03
CA ALA A 5 -27.75 -8.53 23.57
C ALA A 5 -29.18 -8.24 23.06
N SER A 6 -29.86 -9.23 22.47
CA SER A 6 -31.23 -9.08 21.97
C SER A 6 -32.28 -8.91 23.09
N VAL A 7 -32.03 -9.53 24.25
CA VAL A 7 -32.92 -9.45 25.43
C VAL A 7 -32.81 -8.07 26.09
N GLY A 8 -31.60 -7.51 26.21
CA GLY A 8 -31.40 -6.18 26.79
C GLY A 8 -32.10 -5.05 26.03
N VAL A 9 -32.03 -5.06 24.69
CA VAL A 9 -32.67 -4.02 23.85
C VAL A 9 -34.19 -4.13 23.87
N SER A 10 -34.73 -5.35 23.99
CA SER A 10 -36.17 -5.59 24.09
C SER A 10 -36.74 -5.11 25.44
N VAL A 11 -36.00 -5.30 26.54
CA VAL A 11 -36.38 -4.82 27.88
C VAL A 11 -36.34 -3.30 27.97
N VAL A 12 -35.30 -2.64 27.40
CA VAL A 12 -35.22 -1.17 27.39
C VAL A 12 -36.32 -0.55 26.52
N SER A 13 -36.65 -1.18 25.39
CA SER A 13 -37.74 -0.72 24.52
C SER A 13 -39.11 -0.88 25.18
N LEU A 14 -39.35 -2.01 25.88
CA LEU A 14 -40.56 -2.23 26.67
C LEU A 14 -40.66 -1.27 27.86
N LEU A 15 -39.54 -0.96 28.52
CA LEU A 15 -39.50 0.05 29.58
C LEU A 15 -39.79 1.45 29.04
N MET A 16 -39.26 1.82 27.89
CA MET A 16 -39.51 3.12 27.25
C MET A 16 -40.96 3.25 26.75
N ILE A 17 -41.52 2.21 26.13
CA ILE A 17 -42.94 2.16 25.77
C ILE A 17 -43.79 2.22 27.04
N GLY A 18 -43.39 1.51 28.10
CA GLY A 18 -44.02 1.58 29.41
C GLY A 18 -44.00 2.99 29.99
N VAL A 19 -42.87 3.69 29.96
CA VAL A 19 -42.73 5.08 30.43
C VAL A 19 -43.55 6.05 29.57
N LEU A 20 -43.61 5.85 28.25
CA LEU A 20 -44.43 6.65 27.35
C LEU A 20 -45.93 6.43 27.58
N VAL A 21 -46.36 5.18 27.74
CA VAL A 21 -47.76 4.82 28.01
C VAL A 21 -48.17 5.27 29.40
N LEU A 22 -47.31 5.11 30.41
CA LEU A 22 -47.54 5.60 31.77
C LEU A 22 -47.52 7.13 31.82
N GLY A 23 -46.62 7.78 31.07
CA GLY A 23 -46.56 9.22 30.95
C GLY A 23 -47.80 9.79 30.25
N ALA A 24 -48.23 9.19 29.14
CA ALA A 24 -49.44 9.56 28.42
C ALA A 24 -50.71 9.25 29.24
N GLY A 25 -50.77 8.10 29.91
CA GLY A 25 -51.87 7.72 30.80
C GLY A 25 -51.98 8.64 32.01
N TRP A 26 -50.85 8.94 32.67
CA TRP A 26 -50.79 9.93 33.75
C TRP A 26 -51.23 11.32 33.28
N PHE A 27 -50.84 11.70 32.06
CA PHE A 27 -51.22 12.96 31.45
C PHE A 27 -52.72 13.04 31.09
N ILE A 28 -53.32 11.97 30.55
CA ILE A 28 -54.76 11.86 30.29
C ILE A 28 -55.55 11.87 31.61
N LEU A 29 -55.08 11.16 32.63
CA LEU A 29 -55.66 11.17 33.99
C LEU A 29 -55.59 12.55 34.65
N ARG A 30 -54.57 13.35 34.31
CA ARG A 30 -54.44 14.74 34.74
C ARG A 30 -55.37 15.69 33.97
N LEU A 31 -55.50 15.51 32.66
CA LEU A 31 -56.41 16.29 31.80
C LEU A 31 -57.88 16.03 32.11
N THR A 32 -58.23 14.80 32.47
CA THR A 32 -59.60 14.39 32.84
C THR A 32 -59.95 14.73 34.29
N GLY A 33 -59.03 15.30 35.06
CA GLY A 33 -59.27 15.73 36.44
C GLY A 33 -59.39 14.60 37.47
N VAL A 34 -59.08 13.36 37.07
CA VAL A 34 -59.19 12.15 37.91
C VAL A 34 -58.11 12.12 38.99
N VAL A 35 -56.92 12.67 38.72
CA VAL A 35 -55.84 12.79 39.70
C VAL A 35 -55.72 14.23 40.17
N ARG A 36 -56.34 14.54 41.33
CA ARG A 36 -56.12 15.79 42.07
C ARG A 36 -54.94 15.62 43.03
N LEU A 37 -53.75 15.99 42.60
CA LEU A 37 -52.57 16.05 43.48
C LEU A 37 -52.55 17.39 44.22
N GLU A 38 -52.97 17.39 45.48
CA GLU A 38 -52.93 18.57 46.37
C GLU A 38 -51.57 18.77 47.08
N THR A 39 -50.55 17.94 46.84
CA THR A 39 -49.33 17.92 47.68
C THR A 39 -47.98 18.06 46.96
N LEU A 40 -47.93 18.52 45.70
CA LEU A 40 -46.66 19.00 45.13
C LEU A 40 -46.59 20.52 45.24
N PRO A 41 -45.53 21.08 45.87
CA PRO A 41 -45.39 22.53 46.02
C PRO A 41 -45.42 23.17 44.64
N ARG A 42 -46.38 24.08 44.43
CA ARG A 42 -46.42 24.94 43.24
C ARG A 42 -45.06 25.65 43.17
N PRO A 43 -44.28 25.49 42.09
CA PRO A 43 -43.11 26.33 41.90
C PRO A 43 -43.59 27.77 41.70
N GLU A 44 -43.47 28.56 42.77
CA GLU A 44 -43.70 30.00 42.78
C GLU A 44 -42.59 30.70 41.99
N ARG A 45 -42.77 30.76 40.67
CA ARG A 45 -42.38 31.88 39.81
C ARG A 45 -42.97 31.61 38.44
N LYS A 46 -43.94 32.42 38.01
CA LYS A 46 -44.34 32.49 36.60
C LYS A 46 -43.09 32.90 35.82
N SER A 47 -42.35 31.94 35.28
CA SER A 47 -41.32 32.21 34.28
C SER A 47 -41.94 33.13 33.24
N SER A 48 -41.33 34.27 32.95
CA SER A 48 -41.86 35.19 31.95
C SER A 48 -42.02 34.44 30.62
N ASN A 49 -43.06 34.75 29.84
CA ASN A 49 -43.26 34.13 28.52
C ASN A 49 -41.99 34.26 27.66
N GLN A 50 -41.22 35.34 27.84
CA GLN A 50 -39.91 35.53 27.19
C GLN A 50 -38.90 34.44 27.55
N SER A 51 -38.77 34.05 28.82
CA SER A 51 -37.85 32.97 29.23
C SER A 51 -38.23 31.63 28.60
N ARG A 52 -39.53 31.30 28.52
CA ARG A 52 -39.99 30.05 27.85
C ARG A 52 -39.71 30.04 26.36
N TRP A 53 -39.86 31.19 25.69
CA TRP A 53 -39.52 31.31 24.28
C TRP A 53 -38.02 31.14 24.04
N VAL A 54 -37.17 31.75 24.89
CA VAL A 54 -35.71 31.58 24.81
C VAL A 54 -35.33 30.11 25.01
N GLU A 55 -35.89 29.44 26.01
CA GLU A 55 -35.64 28.01 26.26
C GLU A 55 -36.14 27.13 25.11
N ALA A 56 -37.30 27.41 24.53
CA ALA A 56 -37.82 26.68 23.37
C ALA A 56 -36.96 26.86 22.10
N VAL A 57 -36.41 28.07 21.89
CA VAL A 57 -35.49 28.35 20.79
C VAL A 57 -34.15 27.63 21.01
N MET A 58 -33.59 27.66 22.23
CA MET A 58 -32.38 26.89 22.55
C MET A 58 -32.58 25.39 22.36
N LEU A 59 -33.73 24.86 22.80
CA LEU A 59 -34.10 23.46 22.60
C LEU A 59 -34.25 23.11 21.12
N LEU A 60 -34.83 24.00 20.31
CA LEU A 60 -34.95 23.82 18.87
C LEU A 60 -33.58 23.76 18.20
N CYS A 61 -32.69 24.70 18.50
CA CYS A 61 -31.34 24.73 17.96
C CYS A 61 -30.54 23.47 18.33
N GLY A 62 -30.52 23.10 19.62
CA GLY A 62 -29.83 21.89 20.07
C GLY A 62 -30.44 20.61 19.50
N GLY A 63 -31.77 20.52 19.48
CA GLY A 63 -32.50 19.37 18.94
C GLY A 63 -32.30 19.20 17.43
N LEU A 64 -32.33 20.28 16.66
CA LEU A 64 -32.06 20.26 15.21
C LEU A 64 -30.62 19.84 14.90
N VAL A 65 -29.62 20.34 15.63
CA VAL A 65 -28.22 19.94 15.41
C VAL A 65 -28.04 18.44 15.63
N ILE A 66 -28.58 17.90 16.74
CA ILE A 66 -28.51 16.47 17.04
C ILE A 66 -29.29 15.67 16.00
N TRP A 67 -30.48 16.13 15.61
CA TRP A 67 -31.29 15.47 14.59
C TRP A 67 -30.60 15.42 13.22
N VAL A 68 -30.06 16.55 12.73
CA VAL A 68 -29.33 16.62 11.46
C VAL A 68 -28.13 15.68 11.50
N PHE A 69 -27.33 15.72 12.57
CA PHE A 69 -26.21 14.79 12.76
C PHE A 69 -26.68 13.33 12.70
N THR A 70 -27.73 12.99 13.45
CA THR A 70 -28.24 11.61 13.54
C THR A 70 -28.83 11.12 12.23
N ALA A 71 -29.51 12.00 11.48
CA ALA A 71 -30.21 11.68 10.25
C ALA A 71 -29.28 11.57 9.02
N THR A 72 -28.15 12.26 9.07
CA THR A 72 -27.15 12.27 7.99
C THR A 72 -25.98 11.30 8.23
N ASN A 73 -25.68 10.95 9.48
CA ASN A 73 -24.55 10.11 9.82
C ASN A 73 -24.87 8.61 9.77
N SER A 74 -24.09 7.87 8.98
CA SER A 74 -24.26 6.42 8.80
C SER A 74 -23.96 5.60 10.06
N SER A 75 -23.16 6.11 11.01
CA SER A 75 -22.87 5.42 12.27
C SER A 75 -24.06 5.41 13.24
N THR A 76 -24.94 6.40 13.16
CA THR A 76 -26.19 6.48 13.92
C THR A 76 -27.37 5.85 13.18
N GLY A 77 -27.11 5.17 12.06
CA GLY A 77 -28.12 4.54 11.21
C GLY A 77 -28.81 5.50 10.25
N GLY A 78 -28.57 6.82 10.37
CA GLY A 78 -29.08 7.84 9.46
C GLY A 78 -28.45 7.73 8.07
N ARG A 79 -29.27 7.91 7.04
CA ARG A 79 -28.87 7.73 5.65
C ARG A 79 -29.41 8.80 4.71
N LEU A 80 -29.88 9.95 5.22
CA LEU A 80 -30.49 10.98 4.37
C LEU A 80 -29.58 11.48 3.23
N LEU A 81 -28.26 11.47 3.41
CA LEU A 81 -27.28 11.84 2.37
C LEU A 81 -26.93 10.71 1.39
N SER A 82 -27.50 9.52 1.57
CA SER A 82 -27.20 8.31 0.81
C SER A 82 -28.47 7.50 0.50
N LEU A 83 -29.61 8.19 0.37
CA LEU A 83 -30.91 7.56 0.10
C LEU A 83 -30.93 6.85 -1.26
N ASP A 84 -30.17 7.37 -2.23
CA ASP A 84 -29.93 6.82 -3.56
C ASP A 84 -29.25 5.44 -3.53
N GLN A 85 -28.48 5.16 -2.47
CA GLN A 85 -27.80 3.88 -2.26
C GLN A 85 -28.71 2.82 -1.63
N LEU A 86 -29.84 3.22 -1.03
CA LEU A 86 -30.77 2.30 -0.37
C LEU A 86 -31.84 1.78 -1.33
N HIS A 87 -32.42 0.63 -0.99
CA HIS A 87 -33.66 0.19 -1.63
C HIS A 87 -34.76 1.25 -1.43
N PRO A 88 -35.63 1.54 -2.43
CA PRO A 88 -36.64 2.59 -2.33
C PRO A 88 -37.55 2.47 -1.09
N ALA A 89 -37.90 1.25 -0.69
CA ALA A 89 -38.67 1.02 0.54
C ALA A 89 -37.91 1.48 1.81
N PHE A 90 -36.61 1.16 1.91
CA PHE A 90 -35.77 1.59 3.01
C PHE A 90 -35.51 3.10 2.98
N ALA A 91 -35.32 3.69 1.80
CA ALA A 91 -35.18 5.13 1.63
C ALA A 91 -36.44 5.86 2.13
N ARG A 92 -37.63 5.40 1.73
CA ARG A 92 -38.92 5.94 2.20
C ARG A 92 -39.06 5.86 3.71
N ILE A 93 -38.75 4.71 4.32
CA ILE A 93 -38.83 4.57 5.78
C ILE A 93 -37.83 5.49 6.49
N ASN A 94 -36.60 5.62 5.98
CA ASN A 94 -35.63 6.56 6.55
C ASN A 94 -36.15 7.99 6.51
N VAL A 95 -36.75 8.41 5.38
CA VAL A 95 -37.38 9.73 5.25
C VAL A 95 -38.56 9.90 6.19
N ILE A 96 -39.46 8.90 6.29
CA ILE A 96 -40.63 8.95 7.18
C ILE A 96 -40.19 9.04 8.64
N VAL A 97 -39.29 8.17 9.07
CA VAL A 97 -38.81 8.12 10.47
C VAL A 97 -38.05 9.41 10.82
N ALA A 98 -37.27 9.97 9.88
CA ALA A 98 -36.61 11.27 10.05
C ALA A 98 -37.62 12.42 10.14
N ALA A 99 -38.65 12.44 9.29
CA ALA A 99 -39.70 13.46 9.32
C ALA A 99 -40.52 13.40 10.61
N LEU A 100 -40.87 12.19 11.08
CA LEU A 100 -41.59 11.99 12.34
C LEU A 100 -40.76 12.43 13.55
N SER A 101 -39.46 12.15 13.56
CA SER A 101 -38.59 12.61 14.64
C SER A 101 -38.41 14.13 14.62
N LEU A 102 -38.30 14.76 13.44
CA LEU A 102 -38.28 16.22 13.31
C LEU A 102 -39.57 16.84 13.84
N LEU A 103 -40.73 16.29 13.48
CA LEU A 103 -42.03 16.73 13.99
C LEU A 103 -42.08 16.61 15.53
N GLY A 104 -41.56 15.50 16.08
CA GLY A 104 -41.46 15.29 17.53
C GLY A 104 -40.60 16.35 18.24
N VAL A 105 -39.47 16.74 17.64
CA VAL A 105 -38.64 17.85 18.13
C VAL A 105 -39.41 19.18 18.09
N LEU A 106 -40.09 19.49 16.98
CA LEU A 106 -40.90 20.71 16.85
C LEU A 106 -42.04 20.77 17.87
N CYS A 107 -42.76 19.66 18.08
CA CYS A 107 -43.80 19.55 19.10
C CYS A 107 -43.24 19.74 20.51
N SER A 108 -42.06 19.18 20.79
CA SER A 108 -41.35 19.37 22.06
C SER A 108 -41.06 20.85 22.34
N CYS A 109 -40.60 21.59 21.32
CA CYS A 109 -40.35 23.02 21.42
C CYS A 109 -41.65 23.83 21.63
N LEU A 110 -42.74 23.46 20.96
CA LEU A 110 -44.04 24.10 21.17
C LEU A 110 -44.56 23.88 22.61
N ILE A 111 -44.39 22.67 23.16
CA ILE A 111 -44.73 22.34 24.55
C ILE A 111 -43.88 23.14 25.53
N ALA A 112 -42.58 23.28 25.26
CA ALA A 112 -41.68 24.11 26.06
C ALA A 112 -42.13 25.59 26.04
N ALA A 113 -42.45 26.13 24.86
CA ALA A 113 -42.85 27.52 24.69
C ALA A 113 -44.19 27.85 25.38
N ARG A 114 -45.17 26.93 25.31
CA ARG A 114 -46.55 27.20 25.74
C ARG A 114 -46.91 26.66 27.13
N TRP A 115 -46.21 25.64 27.61
CA TRP A 115 -46.62 24.91 28.81
C TRP A 115 -45.51 24.72 29.83
N SER A 116 -44.56 23.83 29.54
CA SER A 116 -43.56 23.39 30.50
C SER A 116 -42.27 23.06 29.77
N SER A 117 -41.23 23.83 30.05
CA SER A 117 -39.90 23.66 29.46
C SER A 117 -39.30 22.30 29.80
N SER A 118 -39.44 21.84 31.05
CA SER A 118 -38.94 20.52 31.47
C SER A 118 -39.60 19.37 30.70
N LEU A 119 -40.92 19.44 30.47
CA LEU A 119 -41.63 18.44 29.68
C LEU A 119 -41.17 18.46 28.22
N GLY A 120 -41.00 19.64 27.62
CA GLY A 120 -40.47 19.77 26.25
C GLY A 120 -39.06 19.19 26.12
N VAL A 121 -38.17 19.46 27.07
CA VAL A 121 -36.81 18.91 27.07
C VAL A 121 -36.82 17.38 27.14
N VAL A 122 -37.61 16.79 28.05
CA VAL A 122 -37.72 15.33 28.20
C VAL A 122 -38.28 14.68 26.92
N LEU A 123 -39.31 15.28 26.32
CA LEU A 123 -39.89 14.77 25.06
C LEU A 123 -38.86 14.83 23.92
N CYS A 124 -38.13 15.94 23.79
CA CYS A 124 -37.10 16.11 22.78
C CYS A 124 -35.99 15.07 22.94
N ALA A 125 -35.49 14.88 24.16
CA ALA A 125 -34.49 13.85 24.46
C ALA A 125 -35.00 12.44 24.14
N ALA A 126 -36.24 12.11 24.50
CA ALA A 126 -36.84 10.82 24.19
C ALA A 126 -36.93 10.57 22.67
N VAL A 127 -37.39 11.56 21.89
CA VAL A 127 -37.46 11.47 20.43
C VAL A 127 -36.08 11.25 19.83
N LEU A 128 -35.07 12.00 20.29
CA LEU A 128 -33.69 11.90 19.81
C LEU A 128 -32.98 10.60 20.24
N ILE A 129 -33.44 9.91 21.28
CA ILE A 129 -32.95 8.58 21.69
C ILE A 129 -33.66 7.47 20.88
N ILE A 130 -34.97 7.58 20.69
CA ILE A 130 -35.77 6.60 19.96
C ILE A 130 -35.38 6.58 18.49
N TYR A 131 -35.17 7.74 17.88
CA TYR A 131 -34.81 7.86 16.46
C TYR A 131 -33.61 6.99 16.02
N PRO A 132 -32.40 7.14 16.60
CA PRO A 132 -31.27 6.28 16.27
C PRO A 132 -31.49 4.83 16.72
N SER A 133 -32.25 4.59 17.80
CA SER A 133 -32.58 3.23 18.23
C SER A 133 -33.48 2.49 17.23
N MET A 134 -34.38 3.19 16.55
CA MET A 134 -35.18 2.62 15.46
C MET A 134 -34.30 2.32 14.24
N LEU A 135 -33.32 3.18 13.93
CA LEU A 135 -32.44 3.00 12.77
C LEU A 135 -31.35 1.93 12.97
N ASN A 136 -30.79 1.85 14.18
CA ASN A 136 -29.71 0.92 14.56
C ASN A 136 -30.19 -0.29 15.37
N GLY A 137 -31.49 -0.39 15.64
CA GLY A 137 -32.07 -1.41 16.51
C GLY A 137 -31.94 -2.84 16.00
N PRO A 138 -32.45 -3.80 16.79
CA PRO A 138 -32.38 -5.23 16.49
C PRO A 138 -32.90 -5.51 15.08
N ARG A 139 -32.29 -6.52 14.43
CA ARG A 139 -32.41 -6.78 13.00
C ARG A 139 -33.85 -6.69 12.46
N GLN A 140 -34.79 -7.17 13.26
CA GLN A 140 -36.18 -7.37 12.88
C GLN A 140 -37.04 -6.10 12.81
N TRP A 141 -36.68 -4.99 13.46
CA TRP A 141 -37.64 -3.90 13.67
C TRP A 141 -37.85 -3.01 12.43
N LEU A 142 -36.79 -2.60 11.74
CA LEU A 142 -36.93 -1.93 10.44
C LEU A 142 -37.27 -2.91 9.32
N GLU A 143 -36.72 -4.13 9.39
CA GLU A 143 -36.95 -5.17 8.38
C GLU A 143 -38.40 -5.66 8.34
N SER A 144 -39.17 -5.50 9.43
CA SER A 144 -40.60 -5.83 9.48
C SER A 144 -41.48 -4.83 8.71
N PHE A 145 -41.03 -3.58 8.54
CA PHE A 145 -41.77 -2.55 7.82
C PHE A 145 -41.44 -2.50 6.32
N VAL A 146 -40.41 -3.23 5.87
CA VAL A 146 -40.09 -3.35 4.45
C VAL A 146 -40.52 -4.72 3.90
N PRO A 147 -40.88 -4.79 2.61
CA PRO A 147 -41.07 -6.06 1.90
C PRO A 147 -39.82 -6.94 2.01
N GLU A 148 -39.99 -8.26 1.96
CA GLU A 148 -38.90 -9.22 2.09
C GLU A 148 -37.81 -9.03 1.04
N GLU A 149 -38.19 -8.69 -0.20
CA GLU A 149 -37.30 -8.34 -1.31
C GLU A 149 -36.36 -7.16 -1.00
N ALA A 150 -36.83 -6.21 -0.18
CA ALA A 150 -36.00 -5.06 0.19
C ALA A 150 -34.96 -5.41 1.25
N ARG A 151 -35.09 -6.55 1.96
CA ARG A 151 -34.21 -6.97 3.06
C ARG A 151 -32.84 -7.46 2.57
N THR A 152 -32.73 -7.90 1.32
CA THR A 152 -31.44 -8.24 0.72
C THR A 152 -30.63 -6.97 0.47
N PRO A 153 -29.40 -6.86 1.01
CA PRO A 153 -28.57 -5.68 0.80
C PRO A 153 -28.37 -5.43 -0.68
N ARG A 154 -28.59 -4.19 -1.11
CA ARG A 154 -28.24 -3.77 -2.46
C ARG A 154 -26.73 -3.90 -2.60
N THR A 155 -26.28 -4.76 -3.51
CA THR A 155 -24.85 -4.96 -3.73
C THR A 155 -24.44 -4.18 -4.96
N THR A 156 -23.65 -3.13 -4.78
CA THR A 156 -23.05 -2.36 -5.88
C THR A 156 -21.71 -2.97 -6.24
N LEU A 157 -21.53 -3.25 -7.52
CA LEU A 157 -20.28 -3.72 -8.11
C LEU A 157 -19.52 -2.51 -8.67
N TYR A 158 -18.25 -2.40 -8.33
CA TYR A 158 -17.33 -1.39 -8.87
C TYR A 158 -16.20 -2.11 -9.58
N PHE A 159 -16.08 -1.90 -10.90
CA PHE A 159 -15.03 -2.49 -11.72
C PHE A 159 -14.03 -1.41 -12.12
N ASP A 160 -12.74 -1.70 -11.95
CA ASP A 160 -11.67 -0.73 -12.19
C ASP A 160 -10.37 -1.42 -12.60
N LEU A 161 -9.56 -0.75 -13.41
CA LEU A 161 -8.25 -1.24 -13.82
C LEU A 161 -7.21 -0.95 -12.74
N VAL A 162 -6.31 -1.91 -12.50
CA VAL A 162 -5.20 -1.74 -11.55
C VAL A 162 -3.87 -1.57 -12.26
N THR A 163 -3.67 -2.31 -13.34
CA THR A 163 -2.39 -2.39 -14.03
C THR A 163 -2.17 -1.26 -15.02
N CYS A 164 -3.24 -0.65 -15.53
CA CYS A 164 -3.18 0.44 -16.48
C CYS A 164 -4.25 1.51 -16.23
N ASP A 165 -3.90 2.79 -16.42
CA ASP A 165 -4.83 3.92 -16.33
C ASP A 165 -5.29 4.26 -17.76
N LEU A 166 -5.94 3.28 -18.41
CA LEU A 166 -6.45 3.43 -19.77
C LEU A 166 -7.73 4.27 -19.73
N GLN A 167 -7.68 5.45 -20.34
CA GLN A 167 -8.87 6.25 -20.56
C GLN A 167 -9.79 5.56 -21.56
N ASP A 168 -11.09 5.73 -21.38
CA ASP A 168 -12.10 5.25 -22.32
C ASP A 168 -12.08 3.73 -22.60
N ALA A 169 -11.47 2.94 -21.70
CA ALA A 169 -11.43 1.50 -21.81
C ALA A 169 -12.84 0.90 -21.65
N GLU A 170 -13.33 0.23 -22.69
CA GLU A 170 -14.62 -0.44 -22.70
C GLU A 170 -14.53 -1.77 -21.95
N PHE A 171 -15.50 -2.02 -21.08
CA PHE A 171 -15.58 -3.21 -20.25
C PHE A 171 -16.64 -4.17 -20.76
N TYR A 172 -16.24 -5.43 -20.94
CA TYR A 172 -17.11 -6.51 -21.36
C TYR A 172 -17.07 -7.64 -20.36
N VAL A 173 -18.21 -8.30 -20.14
CA VAL A 173 -18.28 -9.56 -19.40
C VAL A 173 -19.14 -10.54 -20.15
N ASN A 174 -18.62 -11.75 -20.40
CA ASN A 174 -19.31 -12.80 -21.15
C ASN A 174 -19.93 -12.27 -22.48
N GLY A 175 -19.17 -11.39 -23.17
CA GLY A 175 -19.57 -10.78 -24.44
C GLY A 175 -20.51 -9.57 -24.35
N VAL A 176 -20.98 -9.19 -23.15
CA VAL A 176 -21.89 -8.05 -22.94
C VAL A 176 -21.09 -6.80 -22.58
N SER A 177 -21.30 -5.70 -23.32
CA SER A 177 -20.71 -4.40 -22.98
C SER A 177 -21.40 -3.80 -21.75
N LEU A 178 -20.59 -3.42 -20.77
CA LEU A 178 -21.01 -2.82 -19.51
C LEU A 178 -20.71 -1.31 -19.45
N GLY A 179 -20.10 -0.75 -20.49
CA GLY A 179 -19.72 0.66 -20.60
C GLY A 179 -18.22 0.88 -20.44
N THR A 180 -17.84 2.10 -20.09
CA THR A 180 -16.44 2.55 -19.97
C THR A 180 -15.96 2.51 -18.53
N LEU A 181 -14.74 2.02 -18.28
CA LEU A 181 -14.15 1.95 -16.95
C LEU A 181 -13.78 3.34 -16.39
N PRO A 182 -13.93 3.57 -15.07
CA PRO A 182 -14.49 2.65 -14.08
C PRO A 182 -16.00 2.50 -14.20
N VAL A 183 -16.50 1.27 -14.05
CA VAL A 183 -17.94 0.94 -14.18
C VAL A 183 -18.54 0.67 -12.81
N ILE A 184 -19.70 1.29 -12.53
CA ILE A 184 -20.48 1.09 -11.30
C ILE A 184 -21.86 0.54 -11.66
N LEU A 185 -22.19 -0.65 -11.17
CA LEU A 185 -23.44 -1.34 -11.48
C LEU A 185 -24.09 -1.92 -10.23
N ASP A 186 -25.39 -2.16 -10.28
CA ASP A 186 -26.06 -3.01 -9.31
C ASP A 186 -25.78 -4.49 -9.60
N GLN A 187 -25.59 -5.32 -8.57
CA GLN A 187 -25.37 -6.76 -8.77
C GLN A 187 -26.59 -7.42 -9.43
N ALA A 188 -27.83 -7.01 -9.11
CA ALA A 188 -29.01 -7.56 -9.77
C ALA A 188 -29.04 -7.17 -11.26
N ASP A 189 -28.78 -5.90 -11.59
CA ASP A 189 -28.66 -5.42 -12.98
C ASP A 189 -27.55 -6.18 -13.74
N PHE A 190 -26.41 -6.42 -13.08
CA PHE A 190 -25.33 -7.21 -13.65
C PHE A 190 -25.78 -8.66 -13.94
N LEU A 191 -26.41 -9.34 -12.98
CA LEU A 191 -26.86 -10.73 -13.13
C LEU A 191 -27.99 -10.87 -14.17
N GLU A 192 -28.82 -9.83 -14.34
CA GLU A 192 -29.87 -9.79 -15.36
C GLU A 192 -29.28 -9.58 -16.76
N ARG A 193 -28.33 -8.65 -16.90
CA ARG A 193 -27.74 -8.28 -18.20
C ARG A 193 -26.68 -9.24 -18.71
N VAL A 194 -25.92 -9.87 -17.80
CA VAL A 194 -24.74 -10.66 -18.16
C VAL A 194 -25.07 -12.16 -18.07
N PRO A 195 -25.20 -12.87 -19.20
CA PRO A 195 -25.49 -14.29 -19.19
C PRO A 195 -24.31 -15.08 -18.64
N VAL A 196 -24.58 -16.16 -17.92
CA VAL A 196 -23.56 -17.12 -17.49
C VAL A 196 -23.20 -18.01 -18.68
N TRP A 197 -21.92 -18.10 -19.02
CA TRP A 197 -21.44 -19.08 -19.99
C TRP A 197 -21.34 -20.46 -19.33
N VAL A 198 -21.93 -21.47 -19.97
CA VAL A 198 -21.94 -22.86 -19.48
C VAL A 198 -20.59 -23.52 -19.67
N GLU A 199 -19.94 -23.20 -20.79
CA GLU A 199 -18.61 -23.68 -21.13
C GLU A 199 -17.61 -22.52 -21.01
N GLU A 200 -16.39 -22.86 -20.59
CA GLU A 200 -15.27 -21.94 -20.61
C GLU A 200 -15.00 -21.51 -22.06
N PRO A 201 -14.81 -20.21 -22.36
CA PRO A 201 -14.62 -19.76 -23.74
C PRO A 201 -13.36 -20.40 -24.34
N ALA A 202 -13.47 -20.90 -25.58
CA ALA A 202 -12.41 -21.64 -26.27
C ALA A 202 -11.05 -20.89 -26.31
N ARG A 203 -11.08 -19.55 -26.32
CA ARG A 203 -9.91 -18.65 -26.35
C ARG A 203 -9.19 -18.47 -24.99
N LEU A 204 -9.50 -19.29 -24.00
CA LEU A 204 -8.62 -19.45 -22.82
C LEU A 204 -7.45 -20.38 -23.10
N ASP A 205 -7.48 -21.14 -24.21
CA ASP A 205 -6.34 -21.93 -24.67
C ASP A 205 -5.24 -21.03 -25.27
N ARG A 206 -3.98 -21.34 -24.94
CA ARG A 206 -2.81 -20.49 -25.24
C ARG A 206 -2.53 -20.32 -26.74
N SER A 207 -3.07 -21.19 -27.58
CA SER A 207 -2.76 -21.29 -29.01
C SER A 207 -3.25 -20.10 -29.85
N ASP A 208 -4.20 -19.32 -29.35
CA ASP A 208 -4.86 -18.24 -30.10
C ASP A 208 -4.31 -16.84 -29.76
N ILE A 209 -3.32 -16.77 -28.85
CA ILE A 209 -2.60 -15.53 -28.57
C ILE A 209 -1.65 -15.29 -29.75
N PRO A 210 -1.65 -14.12 -30.41
CA PRO A 210 -0.68 -13.84 -31.47
C PRO A 210 0.75 -14.11 -30.98
N ASP A 211 1.62 -14.69 -31.79
CA ASP A 211 3.01 -14.99 -31.39
C ASP A 211 3.72 -13.73 -30.83
N SER A 212 3.41 -12.55 -31.38
CA SER A 212 3.90 -11.25 -30.91
C SER A 212 3.47 -10.89 -29.47
N LEU A 213 2.48 -11.59 -28.93
CA LEU A 213 1.92 -11.45 -27.57
C LEU A 213 2.29 -12.60 -26.64
N ILE A 214 2.57 -13.78 -27.19
CA ILE A 214 3.23 -14.88 -26.49
C ILE A 214 4.65 -14.44 -26.12
N ASP A 215 5.32 -13.72 -27.02
CA ASP A 215 6.64 -13.11 -26.83
C ASP A 215 6.59 -11.71 -26.22
N TYR A 216 5.39 -11.15 -25.99
CA TYR A 216 5.23 -9.89 -25.26
C TYR A 216 5.60 -10.09 -23.80
N LYS A 217 6.90 -10.01 -23.54
CA LYS A 217 7.49 -9.89 -22.22
C LYS A 217 7.17 -8.47 -21.76
N SER A 218 6.20 -8.35 -20.86
CA SER A 218 6.11 -7.13 -20.05
C SER A 218 7.51 -6.88 -19.47
N PRO A 219 8.16 -5.72 -19.72
CA PRO A 219 9.55 -5.46 -19.35
C PRO A 219 9.85 -5.76 -17.87
N ASN A 220 8.81 -5.76 -17.03
CA ASN A 220 8.91 -5.82 -15.57
C ASN A 220 8.42 -7.15 -14.96
N SER A 221 8.17 -8.19 -15.77
CA SER A 221 7.74 -9.50 -15.26
C SER A 221 8.79 -10.59 -15.49
N SER A 222 9.44 -11.04 -14.41
CA SER A 222 10.40 -12.15 -14.41
C SER A 222 9.77 -13.53 -14.65
N SER A 223 8.44 -13.61 -14.61
CA SER A 223 7.67 -14.81 -15.01
C SER A 223 7.00 -14.57 -16.36
N LEU A 224 7.01 -15.61 -17.21
CA LEU A 224 6.09 -15.74 -18.34
C LEU A 224 4.67 -15.72 -17.78
N ARG A 225 4.10 -14.53 -17.61
CA ARG A 225 2.71 -14.40 -17.22
C ARG A 225 1.88 -14.97 -18.36
N THR A 226 0.95 -15.83 -18.00
CA THR A 226 -0.06 -16.26 -18.95
C THR A 226 -0.95 -15.07 -19.22
N HIS A 227 -0.73 -14.42 -20.36
CA HIS A 227 -1.67 -13.46 -20.90
C HIS A 227 -2.90 -14.23 -21.35
N SER A 228 -4.08 -13.75 -20.96
CA SER A 228 -5.35 -14.29 -21.43
C SER A 228 -6.21 -13.15 -21.89
N LEU A 229 -7.03 -13.34 -22.91
CA LEU A 229 -8.04 -12.35 -23.28
C LEU A 229 -9.08 -12.13 -22.16
N TYR A 230 -9.19 -13.11 -21.26
CA TYR A 230 -10.20 -13.15 -20.22
C TYR A 230 -9.59 -13.13 -18.82
N GLN A 231 -10.18 -12.31 -17.95
CA GLN A 231 -9.98 -12.41 -16.52
C GLN A 231 -11.19 -13.06 -15.86
N ARG A 232 -10.97 -14.09 -15.06
CA ARG A 232 -12.02 -14.74 -14.28
C ARG A 232 -12.45 -13.84 -13.11
N ILE A 233 -13.76 -13.61 -13.00
CA ILE A 233 -14.41 -12.89 -11.89
C ILE A 233 -15.50 -13.77 -11.30
N ARG A 234 -15.52 -13.93 -9.98
CA ARG A 234 -16.46 -14.82 -9.30
C ARG A 234 -17.45 -14.05 -8.45
N PHE A 235 -18.72 -14.44 -8.54
CA PHE A 235 -19.78 -13.93 -7.69
C PHE A 235 -20.45 -15.06 -6.92
N LYS A 236 -20.56 -14.90 -5.61
CA LYS A 236 -21.50 -15.68 -4.82
C LYS A 236 -22.91 -15.12 -5.02
N SER A 237 -23.79 -15.96 -5.52
CA SER A 237 -25.25 -15.75 -5.56
C SER A 237 -25.83 -15.64 -4.13
N PRO A 238 -27.06 -15.13 -3.97
CA PRO A 238 -27.77 -15.15 -2.68
C PRO A 238 -27.86 -16.55 -2.05
N GLU A 239 -27.93 -17.60 -2.88
CA GLU A 239 -27.98 -19.01 -2.47
C GLU A 239 -26.59 -19.56 -2.08
N GLY A 240 -25.54 -18.74 -2.13
CA GLY A 240 -24.17 -19.11 -1.79
C GLY A 240 -23.43 -19.86 -2.89
N ARG A 241 -24.07 -20.14 -4.03
CA ARG A 241 -23.40 -20.74 -5.20
C ARG A 241 -22.47 -19.73 -5.85
N GLU A 242 -21.21 -20.10 -5.98
CA GLU A 242 -20.21 -19.31 -6.70
C GLU A 242 -20.37 -19.53 -8.20
N THR A 243 -20.52 -18.43 -8.94
CA THR A 243 -20.64 -18.42 -10.40
C THR A 243 -19.47 -17.65 -10.98
N GLU A 244 -18.82 -18.22 -11.99
CA GLU A 244 -17.66 -17.65 -12.66
C GLU A 244 -18.12 -16.90 -13.91
N TYR A 245 -17.51 -15.73 -14.14
CA TYR A 245 -17.72 -14.86 -15.29
C TYR A 245 -16.35 -14.49 -15.87
N TYR A 246 -16.33 -14.10 -17.13
CA TYR A 246 -15.12 -13.84 -17.90
C TYR A 246 -15.14 -12.39 -18.38
N ALA A 247 -14.36 -11.56 -17.70
CA ALA A 247 -14.15 -10.15 -18.02
C ALA A 247 -13.20 -10.00 -19.19
N GLN A 248 -13.44 -9.00 -20.04
CA GLN A 248 -12.56 -8.54 -21.11
C GLN A 248 -12.54 -7.00 -21.11
N VAL A 249 -11.45 -6.42 -21.60
CA VAL A 249 -11.31 -4.97 -21.73
C VAL A 249 -10.86 -4.65 -23.15
N LYS A 250 -11.50 -3.65 -23.76
CA LYS A 250 -11.15 -3.15 -25.09
C LYS A 250 -10.72 -1.70 -24.96
N HIS A 251 -9.61 -1.33 -25.56
CA HIS A 251 -9.09 0.03 -25.61
C HIS A 251 -8.82 0.39 -27.07
N GLN A 252 -9.50 1.43 -27.57
CA GLN A 252 -9.35 1.90 -28.96
C GLN A 252 -9.49 0.79 -30.00
N ASP A 253 -10.59 0.07 -29.94
CA ASP A 253 -10.89 -1.05 -30.81
C ASP A 253 -9.96 -2.27 -30.72
N LYS A 254 -9.00 -2.27 -29.80
CA LYS A 254 -8.09 -3.40 -29.56
C LYS A 254 -8.34 -4.04 -28.21
N TRP A 255 -8.29 -5.36 -28.16
CA TRP A 255 -8.47 -6.09 -26.91
C TRP A 255 -7.22 -6.02 -26.03
N CYS A 256 -7.43 -5.80 -24.74
CA CYS A 256 -6.42 -5.88 -23.70
C CYS A 256 -6.31 -7.32 -23.19
N TYR A 257 -5.19 -7.63 -22.52
CA TYR A 257 -4.88 -8.97 -22.04
C TYR A 257 -4.75 -9.00 -20.52
N ALA A 258 -5.48 -9.91 -19.88
CA ALA A 258 -5.39 -10.17 -18.45
C ALA A 258 -3.99 -10.67 -18.07
N THR A 259 -3.41 -10.13 -17.00
CA THR A 259 -2.03 -10.40 -16.54
C THR A 259 -1.96 -11.18 -15.23
N GLY A 260 -3.10 -11.65 -14.74
CA GLY A 260 -3.24 -12.42 -13.51
C GLY A 260 -4.66 -12.42 -12.97
N SER A 261 -4.85 -13.06 -11.81
CA SER A 261 -6.13 -13.01 -11.10
C SER A 261 -6.37 -11.62 -10.53
N GLY A 262 -7.55 -11.06 -10.78
CA GLY A 262 -7.99 -9.84 -10.10
C GLY A 262 -8.28 -10.06 -8.63
N GLY A 263 -8.07 -9.02 -7.83
CA GLY A 263 -8.54 -8.99 -6.45
C GLY A 263 -10.02 -8.62 -6.38
N SER A 264 -10.80 -9.30 -5.54
CA SER A 264 -12.10 -8.79 -5.10
C SER A 264 -12.00 -8.33 -3.65
N GLY A 265 -12.49 -7.12 -3.39
CA GLY A 265 -12.57 -6.55 -2.05
C GLY A 265 -14.00 -6.16 -1.73
N GLY A 266 -14.59 -6.75 -0.69
CA GLY A 266 -15.91 -6.37 -0.20
C GLY A 266 -15.81 -5.43 1.00
N GLY A 267 -16.61 -4.37 1.00
CA GLY A 267 -16.88 -3.54 2.17
C GLY A 267 -18.34 -3.09 2.12
N GLY A 268 -18.96 -2.79 3.25
CA GLY A 268 -20.37 -2.40 3.23
C GLY A 268 -21.02 -2.40 4.59
N GLY A 269 -22.10 -1.63 4.69
CA GLY A 269 -22.97 -1.62 5.84
C GLY A 269 -24.10 -2.65 5.69
N ARG A 270 -25.00 -2.65 6.67
CA ARG A 270 -26.11 -3.60 6.78
C ARG A 270 -27.04 -3.66 5.55
N TYR A 271 -27.20 -2.56 4.81
CA TYR A 271 -28.17 -2.45 3.71
C TYR A 271 -27.52 -2.18 2.34
N VAL A 272 -26.22 -1.91 2.31
CA VAL A 272 -25.47 -1.62 1.08
C VAL A 272 -24.14 -2.36 1.16
N HIS A 273 -23.89 -3.23 0.20
CA HIS A 273 -22.61 -3.90 0.03
C HIS A 273 -21.92 -3.34 -1.21
N GLN A 274 -20.68 -2.93 -1.09
CA GLN A 274 -19.85 -2.51 -2.22
C GLN A 274 -18.79 -3.58 -2.46
N ARG A 275 -18.81 -4.18 -3.64
CA ARG A 275 -17.76 -5.11 -4.09
C ARG A 275 -16.90 -4.42 -5.14
N LEU A 276 -15.65 -4.21 -4.79
CA LEU A 276 -14.61 -3.72 -5.69
C LEU A 276 -13.99 -4.92 -6.41
N HIS A 277 -14.14 -4.95 -7.73
CA HIS A 277 -13.49 -5.90 -8.63
C HIS A 277 -12.34 -5.19 -9.34
N ARG A 278 -11.13 -5.65 -9.05
CA ARG A 278 -9.89 -5.14 -9.63
C ARG A 278 -9.52 -5.94 -10.87
N LEU A 279 -9.46 -5.26 -12.00
CA LEU A 279 -9.14 -5.84 -13.29
C LEU A 279 -7.66 -5.57 -13.61
N ASN A 280 -6.92 -6.64 -13.92
CA ASN A 280 -5.51 -6.62 -14.23
C ASN A 280 -5.34 -6.89 -15.73
N PHE A 281 -5.56 -5.87 -16.56
CA PHE A 281 -5.36 -5.96 -18.01
C PHE A 281 -4.17 -5.10 -18.46
N LEU A 282 -3.48 -5.53 -19.51
CA LEU A 282 -2.47 -4.74 -20.20
C LEU A 282 -2.94 -4.44 -21.63
N SER A 283 -2.56 -3.27 -22.15
CA SER A 283 -2.74 -2.91 -23.55
C SER A 283 -1.36 -2.94 -24.22
N PRO A 284 -1.07 -3.93 -25.08
CA PRO A 284 0.28 -4.11 -25.64
C PRO A 284 0.75 -2.88 -26.42
N ASP A 285 -0.14 -2.28 -27.20
CA ASP A 285 0.16 -1.08 -27.97
C ASP A 285 0.44 0.13 -27.09
N HIS A 286 -0.24 0.24 -25.96
CA HIS A 286 0.01 1.30 -24.99
C HIS A 286 1.40 1.12 -24.34
N GLU A 287 1.71 -0.10 -23.89
CA GLU A 287 3.01 -0.39 -23.29
C GLU A 287 4.17 -0.31 -24.32
N GLN A 288 3.96 -0.72 -25.57
CA GLN A 288 4.95 -0.55 -26.65
C GLN A 288 5.23 0.91 -26.97
N ARG A 289 4.21 1.78 -26.97
CA ARG A 289 4.42 3.22 -27.18
C ARG A 289 5.16 3.86 -26.01
N LEU A 290 4.87 3.43 -24.77
CA LEU A 290 5.62 3.84 -23.59
C LEU A 290 7.08 3.42 -23.67
N GLU A 291 7.38 2.16 -24.00
CA GLU A 291 8.78 1.71 -24.14
C GLU A 291 9.49 2.45 -25.27
N ARG A 292 8.83 2.69 -26.42
CA ARG A 292 9.37 3.53 -27.50
C ARG A 292 9.66 4.96 -27.06
N LEU A 293 8.86 5.52 -26.16
CA LEU A 293 9.11 6.84 -25.59
C LEU A 293 10.36 6.84 -24.69
N LEU A 294 10.61 5.75 -23.97
CA LEU A 294 11.84 5.55 -23.20
C LEU A 294 13.06 5.35 -24.11
N ASP A 295 12.94 4.52 -25.15
CA ASP A 295 13.98 4.35 -26.17
C ASP A 295 14.31 5.68 -26.86
N TRP A 296 13.30 6.51 -27.10
CA TRP A 296 13.50 7.85 -27.65
C TRP A 296 14.39 8.73 -26.76
N ALA A 297 14.26 8.60 -25.44
CA ALA A 297 15.11 9.27 -24.45
C ALA A 297 16.52 8.65 -24.42
N ARG A 298 16.64 7.32 -24.41
CA ARG A 298 17.94 6.60 -24.43
C ARG A 298 18.79 6.95 -25.66
N ILE A 299 18.17 7.06 -26.84
CA ILE A 299 18.85 7.48 -28.07
C ILE A 299 19.44 8.90 -27.97
N ARG A 300 18.91 9.73 -27.06
CA ARG A 300 19.40 11.09 -26.78
C ARG A 300 20.21 11.18 -25.50
N ASP A 301 20.61 10.04 -24.94
CA ASP A 301 21.37 9.97 -23.70
C ASP A 301 20.65 10.74 -22.57
N TYR A 302 19.31 10.59 -22.55
CA TYR A 302 18.38 11.21 -21.62
C TYR A 302 18.31 12.75 -21.66
N ASP A 303 18.97 13.41 -22.61
CA ASP A 303 18.76 14.84 -22.92
C ASP A 303 17.49 15.01 -23.76
N VAL A 304 16.36 15.26 -23.09
CA VAL A 304 15.03 15.32 -23.70
C VAL A 304 14.41 16.72 -23.60
N PRO A 305 13.63 17.16 -24.59
CA PRO A 305 12.92 18.44 -24.51
C PRO A 305 11.69 18.36 -23.59
N ASP A 306 11.19 19.52 -23.14
CA ASP A 306 9.97 19.64 -22.32
C ASP A 306 8.76 18.85 -22.87
N SER A 307 8.60 18.81 -24.20
CA SER A 307 7.52 18.09 -24.87
C SER A 307 7.57 16.57 -24.67
N TRP A 308 8.72 16.02 -24.30
CA TRP A 308 8.85 14.61 -23.91
C TRP A 308 8.17 14.38 -22.56
N PHE A 309 8.35 15.25 -21.57
CA PHE A 309 7.67 15.16 -20.28
C PHE A 309 6.15 15.36 -20.43
N GLU A 310 5.72 16.28 -21.30
CA GLU A 310 4.29 16.43 -21.64
C GLU A 310 3.71 15.15 -22.25
N THR A 311 4.50 14.47 -23.10
CA THR A 311 4.12 13.19 -23.70
C THR A 311 4.08 12.08 -22.65
N MET A 312 5.06 12.02 -21.76
CA MET A 312 5.10 11.06 -20.66
C MET A 312 3.94 11.26 -19.67
N GLU A 313 3.49 12.50 -19.44
CA GLU A 313 2.36 12.80 -18.56
C GLU A 313 1.03 12.20 -19.07
N THR A 314 0.89 11.98 -20.39
CA THR A 314 -0.28 11.29 -20.96
C THR A 314 -0.43 9.85 -20.46
N TYR A 315 0.69 9.19 -20.10
CA TYR A 315 0.72 7.85 -19.50
C TYR A 315 0.43 7.84 -17.98
N ARG A 316 0.27 9.03 -17.37
CA ARG A 316 -0.10 9.21 -15.96
C ARG A 316 0.79 8.38 -15.02
N TYR A 317 0.17 7.55 -14.18
CA TYR A 317 0.87 6.71 -13.21
C TYR A 317 1.74 5.64 -13.87
N GLN A 318 1.36 5.12 -15.04
CA GLN A 318 2.15 4.10 -15.73
C GLN A 318 3.48 4.66 -16.22
N GLY A 319 3.49 5.89 -16.75
CA GLY A 319 4.73 6.55 -17.16
C GLY A 319 5.70 6.71 -16.00
N ILE A 320 5.23 7.23 -14.87
CA ILE A 320 6.05 7.38 -13.65
C ILE A 320 6.52 6.01 -13.15
N LYS A 321 5.62 5.02 -13.09
CA LYS A 321 5.95 3.67 -12.64
C LYS A 321 7.02 3.02 -13.52
N ALA A 322 6.93 3.16 -14.84
CA ALA A 322 7.91 2.60 -15.77
C ALA A 322 9.29 3.21 -15.57
N LEU A 323 9.38 4.53 -15.31
CA LEU A 323 10.64 5.17 -14.95
C LEU A 323 11.19 4.64 -13.62
N LEU A 324 10.36 4.57 -12.57
CA LEU A 324 10.80 4.05 -11.27
C LEU A 324 11.24 2.58 -11.31
N GLU A 325 10.62 1.76 -12.16
CA GLU A 325 11.02 0.36 -12.39
C GLU A 325 12.40 0.22 -13.03
N LYS A 326 12.83 1.24 -13.79
CA LYS A 326 14.07 1.25 -14.55
C LYS A 326 15.22 2.00 -13.86
N GLU A 327 14.90 2.91 -12.93
CA GLU A 327 15.88 3.75 -12.23
C GLU A 327 17.07 2.97 -11.66
N SER A 328 16.85 1.80 -11.06
CA SER A 328 17.96 1.04 -10.44
C SER A 328 18.97 0.50 -11.46
N ASN A 329 18.59 0.40 -12.73
CA ASN A 329 19.37 -0.21 -13.81
C ASN A 329 19.79 0.81 -14.89
N GLU A 330 19.16 1.98 -14.90
CA GLU A 330 19.34 3.05 -15.89
C GLU A 330 19.53 4.39 -15.14
N PRO A 331 20.77 4.77 -14.75
CA PRO A 331 21.02 5.97 -13.93
C PRO A 331 20.44 7.25 -14.54
N GLY A 332 20.45 7.39 -15.87
CA GLY A 332 19.87 8.55 -16.57
C GLY A 332 18.35 8.70 -16.38
N ILE A 333 17.63 7.63 -16.01
CA ILE A 333 16.22 7.72 -15.62
C ILE A 333 16.05 8.46 -14.30
N GLY A 334 17.01 8.33 -13.38
CA GLY A 334 17.04 9.10 -12.14
C GLY A 334 17.07 10.60 -12.42
N ASP A 335 17.91 11.03 -13.37
CA ASP A 335 18.03 12.41 -13.82
C ASP A 335 16.74 12.92 -14.48
N LEU A 336 16.11 12.12 -15.35
CA LEU A 336 14.81 12.46 -15.96
C LEU A 336 13.70 12.64 -14.93
N LEU A 337 13.59 11.74 -13.95
CA LEU A 337 12.57 11.85 -12.88
C LEU A 337 12.75 13.13 -12.07
N ASP A 338 14.01 13.47 -11.82
CA ASP A 338 14.43 14.65 -11.09
C ASP A 338 14.13 15.94 -11.88
N GLU A 339 14.46 15.98 -13.17
CA GLU A 339 14.11 17.07 -14.08
C GLU A 339 12.59 17.23 -14.22
N TRP A 340 11.86 16.11 -14.36
CA TRP A 340 10.40 16.13 -14.43
C TRP A 340 9.79 16.72 -13.15
N ALA A 341 10.31 16.33 -11.97
CA ALA A 341 9.91 16.93 -10.70
C ALA A 341 10.24 18.44 -10.67
N SER A 342 11.38 18.85 -11.21
CA SER A 342 11.74 20.27 -11.33
C SER A 342 10.76 21.06 -12.19
N LEU A 343 10.44 20.59 -13.39
CA LEU A 343 9.51 21.24 -14.30
C LEU A 343 8.09 21.30 -13.71
N LYS A 344 7.60 20.17 -13.20
CA LYS A 344 6.24 20.03 -12.67
C LYS A 344 5.95 20.93 -11.48
N PHE A 345 6.93 21.13 -10.60
CA PHE A 345 6.78 21.93 -9.38
C PHE A 345 7.50 23.28 -9.44
N GLY A 346 8.06 23.66 -10.60
CA GLY A 346 8.74 24.93 -10.81
C GLY A 346 9.98 25.12 -9.92
N LEU A 347 10.73 24.05 -9.69
CA LEU A 347 11.90 24.06 -8.79
C LEU A 347 13.07 24.88 -9.38
N ASP A 348 13.10 25.02 -10.70
CA ASP A 348 14.03 25.87 -11.45
C ASP A 348 13.90 27.35 -11.07
N LYS A 349 12.74 27.78 -10.57
CA LYS A 349 12.44 29.16 -10.14
C LYS A 349 12.72 29.42 -8.66
N VAL A 350 13.12 28.40 -7.91
CA VAL A 350 13.44 28.54 -6.48
C VAL A 350 14.79 29.26 -6.35
N ARG A 351 14.78 30.42 -5.68
CA ARG A 351 15.97 31.27 -5.45
C ARG A 351 16.24 31.54 -3.98
N ASP A 352 15.20 31.42 -3.16
CA ASP A 352 15.20 31.78 -1.75
C ASP A 352 14.15 30.95 -0.98
N GLU A 353 14.06 31.19 0.32
CA GLU A 353 13.15 30.49 1.23
C GLU A 353 11.67 30.72 0.86
N ASP A 354 11.30 31.91 0.39
CA ASP A 354 9.91 32.24 0.08
C ASP A 354 9.45 31.56 -1.20
N THR A 355 10.27 31.57 -2.24
CA THR A 355 10.01 30.86 -3.50
C THR A 355 10.01 29.34 -3.30
N ALA A 356 10.90 28.81 -2.44
CA ALA A 356 10.86 27.40 -2.05
C ALA A 356 9.55 27.02 -1.35
N TRP A 357 9.08 27.87 -0.44
CA TRP A 357 7.81 27.64 0.26
C TRP A 357 6.59 27.70 -0.69
N GLN A 358 6.59 28.61 -1.67
CA GLN A 358 5.54 28.67 -2.70
C GLN A 358 5.50 27.41 -3.57
N ALA A 359 6.65 26.89 -3.99
CA ALA A 359 6.74 25.62 -4.70
C ALA A 359 6.23 24.45 -3.84
N PHE A 360 6.59 24.43 -2.54
CA PHE A 360 6.11 23.42 -1.60
C PHE A 360 4.58 23.48 -1.37
N GLU A 361 3.98 24.66 -1.31
CA GLU A 361 2.51 24.80 -1.25
C GLU A 361 1.83 24.32 -2.54
N THR A 362 2.44 24.58 -3.71
CA THR A 362 1.96 24.07 -5.00
C THR A 362 1.98 22.54 -5.03
N LEU A 363 3.04 21.93 -4.52
CA LEU A 363 3.14 20.49 -4.33
C LEU A 363 2.04 19.98 -3.37
N CYS A 364 1.86 20.63 -2.22
CA CYS A 364 0.81 20.28 -1.26
C CYS A 364 -0.61 20.34 -1.86
N GLN A 365 -0.88 21.32 -2.72
CA GLN A 365 -2.15 21.42 -3.45
C GLN A 365 -2.29 20.29 -4.48
N THR A 366 -1.20 19.96 -5.18
CA THR A 366 -1.16 18.87 -6.18
C THR A 366 -1.47 17.52 -5.54
N VAL A 367 -0.82 17.18 -4.42
CA VAL A 367 -1.08 15.91 -3.69
C VAL A 367 -2.48 15.86 -3.09
N THR A 368 -3.03 17.02 -2.70
CA THR A 368 -4.42 17.11 -2.27
C THR A 368 -5.36 16.83 -3.44
N LYS A 369 -5.10 17.38 -4.62
CA LYS A 369 -5.93 17.16 -5.81
C LYS A 369 -5.84 15.72 -6.30
N SER A 370 -4.63 15.16 -6.37
CA SER A 370 -4.38 13.78 -6.82
C SER A 370 -4.88 12.74 -5.82
N GLN A 371 -5.09 13.16 -4.57
CA GLN A 371 -5.36 12.30 -3.43
C GLN A 371 -4.30 11.19 -3.25
N ALA A 372 -3.04 11.50 -3.58
CA ALA A 372 -1.92 10.57 -3.50
C ALA A 372 -0.59 11.28 -3.16
N TYR A 373 0.29 10.59 -2.44
CA TYR A 373 1.68 10.98 -2.17
C TYR A 373 2.56 9.73 -2.01
N SER A 374 3.78 9.75 -2.56
CA SER A 374 4.81 8.74 -2.32
C SER A 374 6.20 9.39 -2.27
N THR A 375 7.06 8.93 -1.36
CA THR A 375 8.48 9.30 -1.30
C THR A 375 9.23 8.97 -2.59
N GLU A 376 8.88 7.89 -3.27
CA GLU A 376 9.53 7.46 -4.53
C GLU A 376 9.00 8.23 -5.76
N GLY A 377 7.82 8.84 -5.65
CA GLY A 377 7.20 9.57 -6.76
C GLY A 377 7.84 10.94 -7.05
N LEU A 378 7.35 11.61 -8.09
CA LEU A 378 7.79 12.97 -8.45
C LEU A 378 7.63 13.96 -7.29
N GLU A 379 6.57 13.82 -6.49
CA GLU A 379 6.33 14.64 -5.32
C GLU A 379 7.37 14.40 -4.22
N GLY A 380 7.79 13.17 -4.00
CA GLY A 380 8.82 12.84 -3.03
C GLY A 380 10.18 13.42 -3.44
N ARG A 381 10.55 13.28 -4.72
CA ARG A 381 11.77 13.90 -5.29
C ARG A 381 11.78 15.42 -5.18
N ALA A 382 10.65 16.05 -5.49
CA ALA A 382 10.51 17.48 -5.32
C ALA A 382 10.67 17.91 -3.86
N VAL A 383 10.15 17.13 -2.90
CA VAL A 383 10.38 17.38 -1.47
C VAL A 383 11.87 17.30 -1.11
N ILE A 384 12.60 16.28 -1.57
CA ILE A 384 14.05 16.13 -1.30
C ILE A 384 14.82 17.37 -1.76
N ARG A 385 14.49 17.90 -2.95
CA ARG A 385 15.13 19.09 -3.54
C ARG A 385 14.72 20.40 -2.86
N LEU A 386 13.47 20.50 -2.42
CA LEU A 386 12.95 21.69 -1.74
C LEU A 386 13.42 21.79 -0.29
N ALA A 387 13.47 20.67 0.43
CA ALA A 387 13.64 20.62 1.87
C ALA A 387 14.81 21.48 2.39
N PRO A 388 16.04 21.43 1.82
CA PRO A 388 17.16 22.26 2.27
C PRO A 388 16.93 23.78 2.20
N ARG A 389 15.94 24.22 1.40
CA ARG A 389 15.60 25.64 1.19
C ARG A 389 14.32 26.05 1.90
N LEU A 390 13.63 25.13 2.58
CA LEU A 390 12.40 25.44 3.29
C LEU A 390 12.67 26.13 4.63
N SER A 391 11.80 27.07 4.97
CA SER A 391 11.76 27.69 6.28
C SER A 391 11.45 26.67 7.37
N MET A 392 12.41 26.43 8.27
CA MET A 392 12.16 25.54 9.41
C MET A 392 11.05 26.05 10.33
N GLU A 393 10.91 27.37 10.47
CA GLU A 393 9.84 27.98 11.25
C GLU A 393 8.46 27.66 10.63
N LYS A 394 8.29 27.92 9.33
CA LYS A 394 7.02 27.64 8.63
C LYS A 394 6.71 26.15 8.60
N LEU A 395 7.70 25.29 8.35
CA LEU A 395 7.54 23.84 8.32
C LEU A 395 7.11 23.29 9.69
N THR A 396 7.76 23.75 10.76
CA THR A 396 7.42 23.38 12.14
C THR A 396 6.03 23.89 12.51
N ALA A 397 5.68 25.14 12.17
CA ALA A 397 4.35 25.69 12.43
C ALA A 397 3.25 24.89 11.72
N ARG A 398 3.47 24.51 10.45
CA ARG A 398 2.56 23.67 9.67
C ARG A 398 2.40 22.29 10.30
N ALA A 399 3.51 21.65 10.69
CA ALA A 399 3.50 20.36 11.36
C ALA A 399 2.72 20.42 12.69
N LYS A 400 2.91 21.45 13.52
CA LYS A 400 2.14 21.65 14.76
C LYS A 400 0.62 21.71 14.51
N VAL A 401 0.19 22.42 13.47
CA VAL A 401 -1.23 22.50 13.09
C VAL A 401 -1.77 21.13 12.69
N LEU A 402 -1.02 20.40 11.86
CA LEU A 402 -1.39 19.04 11.44
C LEU A 402 -1.52 18.10 12.65
N LEU A 403 -0.51 18.05 13.51
CA LEU A 403 -0.47 17.18 14.68
C LEU A 403 -1.57 17.50 15.71
N ARG A 404 -2.00 18.76 15.84
CA ARG A 404 -3.10 19.15 16.74
C ARG A 404 -4.48 18.75 16.20
N ASN A 405 -4.66 18.73 14.88
CA ASN A 405 -5.95 18.50 14.24
C ASN A 405 -6.20 17.02 13.91
N VAL A 406 -5.18 16.18 14.02
CA VAL A 406 -5.27 14.74 13.77
C VAL A 406 -5.66 14.04 15.08
N HIS A 407 -6.72 13.22 15.03
CA HIS A 407 -7.20 12.50 16.21
C HIS A 407 -6.44 11.19 16.48
N HIS A 408 -5.85 10.60 15.43
CA HIS A 408 -5.00 9.40 15.47
C HIS A 408 -3.90 9.52 14.40
N LEU A 409 -2.63 9.45 14.80
CA LEU A 409 -1.52 9.49 13.85
C LEU A 409 -1.29 8.08 13.28
N SER A 410 -1.87 7.82 12.11
CA SER A 410 -1.41 6.73 11.25
C SER A 410 -0.62 7.38 10.11
N TRP A 411 0.69 7.41 10.29
CA TRP A 411 1.62 7.68 9.20
C TRP A 411 1.76 6.34 8.50
N SER A 412 1.22 6.26 7.30
CA SER A 412 1.48 5.09 6.45
C SER A 412 2.95 5.19 6.03
N GLN A 413 3.78 4.42 6.71
CA GLN A 413 5.22 4.36 6.49
C GLN A 413 5.67 2.91 6.43
N TRP A 414 6.70 2.67 5.66
CA TRP A 414 7.43 1.40 5.59
C TRP A 414 8.92 1.71 5.55
N LEU A 415 9.74 0.71 5.83
CA LEU A 415 11.19 0.87 5.77
C LEU A 415 11.70 0.18 4.51
N ALA A 416 12.15 0.97 3.53
CA ALA A 416 12.86 0.41 2.38
C ALA A 416 14.34 0.74 2.54
N HIS A 417 15.18 -0.30 2.52
CA HIS A 417 16.64 -0.18 2.71
C HIS A 417 17.03 0.55 4.01
N GLY A 418 16.29 0.29 5.10
CA GLY A 418 16.53 0.91 6.40
C GLY A 418 16.10 2.38 6.52
N LYS A 419 15.45 2.94 5.49
CA LYS A 419 14.96 4.32 5.48
C LYS A 419 13.44 4.39 5.55
N PRO A 420 12.86 5.31 6.34
CA PRO A 420 11.43 5.60 6.32
C PRO A 420 10.99 6.14 4.96
N HIS A 421 10.03 5.45 4.36
CA HIS A 421 9.28 5.94 3.22
C HIS A 421 7.88 6.33 3.66
N PHE A 422 7.34 7.37 3.02
CA PHE A 422 6.02 7.90 3.32
C PHE A 422 5.13 7.73 2.09
N GLY A 423 3.93 7.22 2.28
CA GLY A 423 3.02 7.06 1.15
C GLY A 423 1.57 6.90 1.54
N ILE A 424 0.68 7.53 0.80
CA ILE A 424 -0.76 7.39 0.95
C ILE A 424 -1.45 7.59 -0.39
N SER A 425 -2.54 6.87 -0.61
CA SER A 425 -3.53 7.30 -1.59
C SER A 425 -4.93 6.88 -1.22
N ARG A 426 -5.87 7.77 -1.52
CA ARG A 426 -7.30 7.42 -1.50
C ARG A 426 -7.75 6.78 -2.80
N ASN A 427 -6.99 6.95 -3.88
CA ASN A 427 -7.19 6.22 -5.12
C ASN A 427 -6.55 4.82 -5.01
N ARG A 428 -7.41 3.80 -4.95
CA ARG A 428 -7.05 2.41 -4.69
C ARG A 428 -6.24 1.74 -5.80
N SER A 429 -6.18 2.31 -7.01
CA SER A 429 -5.45 1.80 -8.18
C SER A 429 -4.02 2.37 -8.31
N ARG A 430 -3.67 3.46 -7.62
CA ARG A 430 -2.39 4.20 -7.82
C ARG A 430 -1.18 3.70 -7.00
N PHE A 431 -1.25 2.57 -6.29
CA PHE A 431 -0.22 2.15 -5.32
C PHE A 431 0.30 0.73 -5.56
N MET A 432 0.70 0.42 -6.79
CA MET A 432 1.56 -0.74 -7.08
C MET A 432 2.90 -0.27 -7.66
N ILE A 433 3.70 0.43 -6.85
CA ILE A 433 5.12 0.58 -7.09
C ILE A 433 5.79 -0.71 -6.61
N THR A 434 6.13 -1.54 -7.59
CA THR A 434 7.18 -2.58 -7.64
C THR A 434 7.40 -3.55 -6.46
N GLY A 435 7.82 -4.78 -6.79
CA GLY A 435 7.90 -5.94 -5.91
C GLY A 435 8.94 -5.89 -4.77
N LYS A 436 9.29 -4.71 -4.23
CA LYS A 436 10.23 -4.51 -3.11
C LYS A 436 9.52 -4.09 -1.80
N GLY A 437 8.37 -4.71 -1.51
CA GLY A 437 7.81 -4.68 -0.14
C GLY A 437 6.90 -3.49 0.22
N MET A 438 6.09 -2.96 -0.71
CA MET A 438 5.09 -1.96 -0.30
C MET A 438 3.95 -2.59 0.52
N SER A 439 3.87 -2.19 1.80
CA SER A 439 2.75 -2.52 2.67
C SER A 439 1.56 -1.58 2.44
N TYR A 440 0.42 -2.17 2.12
CA TYR A 440 -0.87 -1.49 2.01
C TYR A 440 -1.28 -0.89 3.36
N ALA A 441 -1.19 0.42 3.53
CA ALA A 441 -2.01 1.06 4.53
C ALA A 441 -3.45 1.19 3.98
N ARG A 442 -4.22 0.09 4.06
CA ARG A 442 -5.68 0.23 4.15
C ARG A 442 -5.90 1.09 5.37
N GLY A 443 -6.33 2.33 5.17
CA GLY A 443 -6.62 3.24 6.26
C GLY A 443 -7.35 2.50 7.36
N GLY A 444 -6.65 2.28 8.48
CA GLY A 444 -7.28 1.80 9.69
C GLY A 444 -8.47 2.70 10.00
N ARG A 445 -9.40 2.26 10.84
CA ARG A 445 -10.63 3.01 11.17
C ARG A 445 -10.41 4.36 11.88
N GLY A 446 -9.21 4.95 11.84
CA GLY A 446 -8.85 6.27 12.37
C GLY A 446 -8.75 7.37 11.30
N LYS A 447 -8.86 8.63 11.73
CA LYS A 447 -8.63 9.80 10.88
C LYS A 447 -7.14 9.89 10.51
N GLN A 448 -6.79 9.47 9.29
CA GLN A 448 -5.43 9.61 8.74
C GLN A 448 -4.99 11.07 8.67
N LEU A 449 -3.67 11.28 8.59
CA LEU A 449 -3.13 12.58 8.18
C LEU A 449 -3.78 13.04 6.86
N PRO A 450 -4.08 14.34 6.71
CA PRO A 450 -4.37 14.86 5.38
C PRO A 450 -3.14 14.61 4.50
N ILE A 451 -3.36 14.37 3.21
CA ILE A 451 -2.31 13.94 2.28
C ILE A 451 -1.10 14.90 2.23
N PRO A 452 -1.28 16.24 2.26
CA PRO A 452 -0.16 17.18 2.41
C PRO A 452 0.71 16.96 3.65
N GLY A 453 0.15 16.36 4.69
CA GLY A 453 0.90 16.03 5.90
C GLY A 453 2.01 15.01 5.66
N TYR A 454 1.89 14.16 4.63
CA TYR A 454 2.96 13.23 4.24
C TYR A 454 4.13 13.97 3.57
N ALA A 455 3.87 15.02 2.78
CA ALA A 455 4.93 15.87 2.24
C ALA A 455 5.67 16.66 3.34
N VAL A 456 4.94 17.15 4.35
CA VAL A 456 5.52 17.81 5.53
C VAL A 456 6.37 16.83 6.34
N ALA A 457 5.88 15.63 6.58
CA ALA A 457 6.62 14.54 7.23
C ALA A 457 7.92 14.22 6.51
N HIS A 458 7.85 14.03 5.19
CA HIS A 458 9.02 13.73 4.38
C HIS A 458 10.03 14.88 4.35
N ALA A 459 9.58 16.14 4.26
CA ALA A 459 10.49 17.30 4.30
C ALA A 459 11.25 17.40 5.63
N LEU A 460 10.55 17.16 6.76
CA LEU A 460 11.18 17.10 8.08
C LEU A 460 12.18 15.94 8.18
N TRP A 461 11.85 14.79 7.63
CA TRP A 461 12.72 13.62 7.60
C TRP A 461 14.01 13.87 6.79
N VAL A 462 13.89 14.46 5.59
CA VAL A 462 15.06 14.79 4.74
C VAL A 462 16.02 15.72 5.48
N LEU A 463 15.49 16.74 6.18
CA LEU A 463 16.32 17.67 6.95
C LEU A 463 16.96 17.01 8.18
N TYR A 464 16.26 16.05 8.80
CA TYR A 464 16.80 15.23 9.87
C TYR A 464 17.95 14.34 9.37
N GLU A 465 17.78 13.61 8.26
CA GLU A 465 18.83 12.76 7.67
C GLU A 465 20.07 13.55 7.23
N GLN A 466 19.89 14.81 6.82
CA GLN A 466 21.00 15.72 6.47
C GLN A 466 21.76 16.24 7.71
N GLY A 467 21.36 15.87 8.92
CA GLY A 467 22.03 16.33 10.15
C GLY A 467 21.79 17.81 10.44
N ASN A 468 20.67 18.38 9.99
CA ASN A 468 20.36 19.79 10.27
C ASN A 468 19.98 19.96 11.75
N ASP A 469 20.88 20.53 12.56
CA ASP A 469 20.67 20.75 14.01
C ASP A 469 19.37 21.49 14.34
N THR A 470 18.99 22.47 13.51
CA THR A 470 17.73 23.23 13.72
C THR A 470 16.51 22.34 13.49
N ALA A 471 16.55 21.46 12.48
CA ALA A 471 15.48 20.50 12.23
C ALA A 471 15.41 19.43 13.31
N ILE A 472 16.55 18.90 13.76
CA ILE A 472 16.65 17.95 14.87
C ILE A 472 16.05 18.57 16.14
N ALA A 473 16.47 19.77 16.51
CA ALA A 473 15.94 20.48 17.68
C ALA A 473 14.43 20.76 17.53
N ALA A 474 13.97 21.21 16.37
CA ALA A 474 12.54 21.45 16.14
C ALA A 474 11.72 20.15 16.27
N LEU A 475 12.20 19.04 15.71
CA LEU A 475 11.56 17.74 15.82
C LEU A 475 11.52 17.25 17.27
N GLN A 476 12.66 17.25 17.97
CA GLN A 476 12.79 16.70 19.33
C GLN A 476 12.16 17.58 20.41
N GLU A 477 12.26 18.92 20.30
CA GLU A 477 11.82 19.83 21.36
C GLU A 477 10.42 20.39 21.11
N GLN A 478 10.04 20.64 19.85
CA GLN A 478 8.78 21.33 19.54
C GLN A 478 7.70 20.39 19.02
N LEU A 479 8.05 19.39 18.21
CA LEU A 479 7.08 18.47 17.61
C LEU A 479 6.89 17.20 18.44
N MET A 480 7.95 16.66 19.06
CA MET A 480 7.89 15.45 19.86
C MET A 480 6.85 15.51 21.00
N PRO A 481 6.70 16.61 21.76
CA PRO A 481 5.63 16.71 22.75
C PRO A 481 4.22 16.57 22.16
N LEU A 482 4.01 17.03 20.92
CA LEU A 482 2.73 16.87 20.22
C LEU A 482 2.53 15.44 19.73
N PHE A 483 3.59 14.76 19.28
CA PHE A 483 3.52 13.33 19.00
C PHE A 483 3.15 12.55 20.28
N ILE A 484 3.84 12.81 21.40
CA ILE A 484 3.57 12.25 22.74
C ILE A 484 2.11 12.47 23.16
N ALA A 485 1.55 13.67 22.97
CA ALA A 485 0.17 13.94 23.33
C ALA A 485 -0.85 13.04 22.57
N GLN A 486 -0.48 12.55 21.39
CA GLN A 486 -1.31 11.67 20.58
C GLN A 486 -1.14 10.18 20.96
N PHE A 487 -0.07 9.81 21.67
CA PHE A 487 0.26 8.41 22.03
C PHE A 487 -0.79 7.68 22.84
N HIS A 488 -1.61 8.39 23.62
CA HIS A 488 -2.66 7.80 24.44
C HIS A 488 -3.79 7.13 23.62
N ARG A 489 -3.68 7.05 22.28
CA ARG A 489 -4.76 6.69 21.37
C ARG A 489 -4.45 5.59 20.34
N GLY A 490 -3.32 4.87 20.46
CA GLY A 490 -3.04 3.65 19.67
C GLY A 490 -1.66 3.58 19.00
N PHE A 491 -1.02 2.40 19.04
CA PHE A 491 0.38 2.10 18.69
C PHE A 491 0.90 2.18 17.22
N PRO A 492 0.13 1.92 16.15
CA PRO A 492 0.71 1.50 14.86
C PRO A 492 1.32 2.63 13.98
N GLY A 493 1.66 3.80 14.52
CA GLY A 493 2.17 4.94 13.74
C GLY A 493 3.51 5.52 14.19
N TYR A 494 4.25 4.83 15.07
CA TYR A 494 5.28 5.48 15.90
C TYR A 494 6.73 5.01 15.70
N ARG A 495 7.05 4.14 14.73
CA ARG A 495 8.48 3.80 14.48
C ARG A 495 9.30 5.04 14.11
N PHE A 496 8.73 5.97 13.34
CA PHE A 496 9.41 7.22 12.96
C PHE A 496 9.81 8.07 14.17
N VAL A 497 8.96 8.17 15.20
CA VAL A 497 9.33 8.94 16.39
C VAL A 497 10.41 8.25 17.22
N CYS A 498 10.48 6.92 17.20
CA CYS A 498 11.57 6.15 17.82
C CYS A 498 12.92 6.36 17.10
N PHE A 499 12.92 6.51 15.77
CA PHE A 499 14.12 6.91 15.01
C PHE A 499 14.57 8.34 15.36
N VAL A 500 13.64 9.30 15.40
CA VAL A 500 13.96 10.70 15.73
C VAL A 500 14.44 10.87 17.18
N GLY A 501 13.80 10.14 18.11
CA GLY A 501 14.17 10.11 19.52
C GLY A 501 13.99 11.43 20.27
N GLY A 502 14.88 11.66 21.23
CA GLY A 502 15.00 12.92 21.98
C GLY A 502 14.46 12.86 23.42
N PRO A 503 14.87 13.82 24.28
CA PRO A 503 14.69 13.72 25.72
C PRO A 503 13.22 13.67 26.19
N ALA A 504 12.31 14.28 25.43
CA ALA A 504 10.88 14.25 25.75
C ALA A 504 10.29 12.84 25.58
N LEU A 505 10.63 12.16 24.47
CA LEU A 505 10.16 10.81 24.18
C LEU A 505 10.77 9.80 25.15
N GLU A 506 12.07 9.88 25.39
CA GLU A 506 12.79 9.04 26.36
C GLU A 506 12.12 9.06 27.73
N ARG A 507 11.94 10.25 28.30
CA ARG A 507 11.29 10.42 29.61
C ARG A 507 9.85 9.92 29.60
N PHE A 508 9.13 10.11 28.50
CA PHE A 508 7.77 9.64 28.37
C PHE A 508 7.70 8.11 28.36
N LEU A 509 8.49 7.45 27.52
CA LEU A 509 8.49 5.98 27.36
C LEU A 509 8.94 5.27 28.63
N ILE A 510 10.00 5.75 29.30
CA ILE A 510 10.49 5.16 30.56
C ILE A 510 9.42 5.16 31.66
N ARG A 511 8.55 6.19 31.68
CA ARG A 511 7.47 6.33 32.66
C ARG A 511 6.25 5.45 32.37
N GLN A 512 6.15 4.88 31.17
CA GLN A 512 5.03 4.00 30.83
C GLN A 512 5.16 2.65 31.53
N ASN A 513 4.05 1.93 31.66
CA ASN A 513 4.02 0.60 32.26
C ASN A 513 4.51 -0.48 31.27
N TRP A 514 5.75 -0.34 30.78
CA TRP A 514 6.39 -1.29 29.85
C TRP A 514 6.71 -2.64 30.51
N GLN A 515 6.61 -2.73 31.84
CA GLN A 515 6.82 -3.96 32.59
C GLN A 515 5.57 -4.84 32.65
N ALA A 516 4.37 -4.26 32.55
CA ALA A 516 3.13 -5.00 32.62
C ALA A 516 2.98 -6.03 31.50
N ASP A 517 2.28 -7.11 31.84
CA ASP A 517 1.86 -8.10 30.88
C ASP A 517 0.84 -7.51 29.90
N PRO A 518 0.81 -7.95 28.63
CA PRO A 518 -0.10 -7.42 27.62
C PRO A 518 -1.57 -7.45 28.06
N GLU A 519 -1.99 -8.47 28.79
CA GLU A 519 -3.36 -8.62 29.31
C GLU A 519 -3.78 -7.51 30.29
N GLN A 520 -2.82 -6.82 30.91
CA GLN A 520 -3.06 -5.74 31.87
C GLN A 520 -3.13 -4.36 31.21
N LEU A 521 -2.84 -4.28 29.91
CA LEU A 521 -2.79 -3.04 29.16
C LEU A 521 -4.11 -2.77 28.44
N ALA A 522 -4.36 -1.50 28.14
CA ALA A 522 -5.46 -1.14 27.24
C ALA A 522 -5.15 -1.70 25.83
N TRP A 523 -6.19 -2.05 25.07
CA TRP A 523 -6.02 -2.67 23.75
C TRP A 523 -5.16 -1.80 22.80
N GLU A 524 -5.21 -0.47 22.96
CA GLU A 524 -4.42 0.49 22.20
C GLU A 524 -2.92 0.37 22.44
N GLN A 525 -2.52 -0.14 23.61
CA GLN A 525 -1.15 -0.23 24.12
C GLN A 525 -0.49 -1.59 23.81
N ILE A 526 -1.26 -2.50 23.23
CA ILE A 526 -0.82 -3.86 22.87
C ILE A 526 -0.45 -3.86 21.40
N MET A 527 0.74 -4.37 21.07
CA MET A 527 1.09 -4.72 19.70
C MET A 527 0.72 -6.18 19.46
N ARG A 528 -0.12 -6.44 18.46
CA ARG A 528 -0.62 -7.77 18.13
C ARG A 528 0.25 -8.41 17.07
N LEU A 529 0.78 -9.59 17.35
CA LEU A 529 1.47 -10.45 16.41
C LEU A 529 0.63 -11.68 16.07
N PRO A 530 0.95 -12.41 14.99
CA PRO A 530 0.32 -13.69 14.68
C PRO A 530 0.37 -14.69 15.86
N GLU A 531 1.48 -14.73 16.59
CA GLU A 531 1.73 -15.71 17.66
C GLU A 531 1.53 -15.19 19.08
N GLY A 532 1.05 -13.95 19.25
CA GLY A 532 0.77 -13.40 20.57
C GLY A 532 0.64 -11.89 20.64
N ASP A 533 0.16 -11.41 21.79
CA ASP A 533 0.08 -10.00 22.13
C ASP A 533 1.37 -9.58 22.88
N MET A 534 1.90 -8.40 22.60
CA MET A 534 3.08 -7.85 23.31
C MET A 534 2.81 -6.46 23.91
N ASN A 535 3.57 -6.11 24.94
CA ASN A 535 3.56 -4.77 25.51
C ASN A 535 4.19 -3.79 24.52
N GLY A 536 3.38 -2.94 23.90
CA GLY A 536 3.88 -1.99 22.92
C GLY A 536 4.90 -1.01 23.51
N TRP A 537 4.75 -0.59 24.78
CA TRP A 537 5.69 0.37 25.37
C TRP A 537 7.10 -0.22 25.45
N PHE A 538 7.19 -1.51 25.74
CA PHE A 538 8.45 -2.26 25.71
C PHE A 538 9.02 -2.31 24.29
N TYR A 539 8.19 -2.59 23.29
CA TYR A 539 8.57 -2.59 21.88
C TYR A 539 9.17 -1.25 21.42
N MET A 540 8.58 -0.12 21.83
CA MET A 540 9.09 1.20 21.43
C MET A 540 10.37 1.61 22.13
N LEU A 541 10.53 1.22 23.40
CA LEU A 541 11.81 1.41 24.10
C LEU A 541 12.93 0.60 23.42
N ALA A 542 12.61 -0.62 22.94
CA ALA A 542 13.56 -1.41 22.18
C ALA A 542 13.94 -0.73 20.85
N ASN A 543 12.97 -0.14 20.14
CA ASN A 543 13.19 0.56 18.86
C ASN A 543 13.76 1.99 18.98
N LEU A 544 14.03 2.49 20.20
CA LEU A 544 14.49 3.85 20.40
C LEU A 544 15.96 3.99 20.00
N ASP A 545 16.27 4.74 18.93
CA ASP A 545 17.63 4.89 18.43
C ASP A 545 18.36 6.06 19.13
N THR A 546 18.50 5.96 20.45
CA THR A 546 19.19 6.94 21.28
C THR A 546 20.07 6.26 22.33
N PRO A 547 20.98 6.97 23.02
CA PRO A 547 21.77 6.38 24.11
C PRO A 547 20.91 5.73 25.20
N VAL A 548 19.73 6.29 25.49
CA VAL A 548 18.77 5.72 26.45
C VAL A 548 18.17 4.42 25.93
N GLY A 549 17.79 4.36 24.66
CA GLY A 549 17.29 3.14 24.03
C GLY A 549 18.35 2.04 24.01
N ARG A 550 19.60 2.39 23.72
CA ARG A 550 20.76 1.48 23.80
C ARG A 550 20.95 0.91 25.21
N GLU A 551 20.98 1.78 26.23
CA GLU A 551 21.09 1.36 27.63
C GLU A 551 19.92 0.43 28.04
N PHE A 552 18.70 0.75 27.59
CA PHE A 552 17.52 -0.08 27.81
C PHE A 552 17.68 -1.46 27.16
N ARG A 553 18.13 -1.50 25.90
CA ARG A 553 18.39 -2.74 25.15
C ARG A 553 19.42 -3.64 25.85
N GLN A 554 20.51 -3.06 26.34
CA GLN A 554 21.54 -3.79 27.08
C GLN A 554 21.03 -4.36 28.41
N ARG A 555 20.24 -3.59 29.17
CA ARG A 555 19.69 -4.03 30.46
C ARG A 555 18.59 -5.08 30.34
N HIS A 556 17.80 -5.03 29.28
CA HIS A 556 16.61 -5.86 29.10
C HIS A 556 16.73 -6.88 27.96
N ARG A 557 17.95 -7.17 27.53
CA ARG A 557 18.30 -8.09 26.44
C ARG A 557 17.46 -9.38 26.40
N GLU A 558 17.37 -10.10 27.52
CA GLU A 558 16.63 -11.37 27.56
C GLU A 558 15.13 -11.19 27.27
N LYS A 559 14.51 -10.13 27.82
CA LYS A 559 13.11 -9.80 27.54
C LYS A 559 12.91 -9.32 26.11
N ILE A 560 13.92 -8.67 25.51
CA ILE A 560 13.91 -8.30 24.08
C ILE A 560 13.95 -9.54 23.19
N PHE A 561 14.77 -10.53 23.52
CA PHE A 561 14.79 -11.79 22.79
C PHE A 561 13.45 -12.54 22.89
N GLN A 562 12.84 -12.56 24.08
CA GLN A 562 11.49 -13.11 24.26
C GLN A 562 10.42 -12.34 23.48
N MET A 563 10.61 -11.04 23.25
CA MET A 563 9.72 -10.24 22.40
C MET A 563 9.95 -10.48 20.90
N ALA A 564 11.21 -10.66 20.47
CA ALA A 564 11.55 -11.02 19.10
C ALA A 564 11.04 -12.42 18.74
N ASP A 565 10.97 -13.29 19.73
CA ASP A 565 10.63 -14.69 19.57
C ASP A 565 9.31 -14.99 18.83
N PRO A 566 8.16 -14.38 19.16
CA PRO A 566 6.89 -14.58 18.46
C PRO A 566 6.72 -13.73 17.18
N ILE A 567 7.71 -12.90 16.80
CA ILE A 567 7.61 -12.07 15.60
C ILE A 567 7.91 -12.96 14.39
N ASP A 568 6.86 -13.26 13.63
CA ASP A 568 6.97 -13.99 12.38
C ASP A 568 7.73 -13.15 11.33
N LEU A 569 8.90 -13.64 10.95
CA LEU A 569 9.76 -12.98 9.98
C LEU A 569 9.36 -13.28 8.53
N ASP A 570 8.46 -14.24 8.29
CA ASP A 570 7.94 -14.54 6.95
C ASP A 570 7.14 -13.37 6.36
N HIS A 571 6.68 -12.45 7.20
CA HIS A 571 5.77 -11.37 6.80
C HIS A 571 6.37 -9.98 6.82
N SER A 572 7.39 -9.71 7.66
CA SER A 572 8.07 -8.41 7.72
C SER A 572 9.31 -8.48 8.60
N SER A 573 10.50 -8.54 8.00
CA SER A 573 11.75 -8.44 8.78
C SER A 573 11.89 -7.07 9.47
N GLU A 574 11.10 -6.07 9.07
CA GLU A 574 11.07 -4.72 9.67
C GLU A 574 10.55 -4.72 11.12
N ASP A 575 9.89 -5.80 11.56
CA ASP A 575 9.30 -5.86 12.90
C ASP A 575 10.34 -6.09 14.01
N VAL A 576 11.54 -6.57 13.65
CA VAL A 576 12.68 -6.84 14.55
C VAL A 576 13.83 -5.84 14.41
N ASP A 577 13.60 -4.66 13.83
CA ASP A 577 14.66 -3.66 13.59
C ASP A 577 15.46 -3.26 14.83
N PHE A 578 14.83 -3.29 16.00
CA PHE A 578 15.49 -3.04 17.29
C PHE A 578 16.68 -3.96 17.58
N LEU A 579 16.80 -5.12 16.92
CA LEU A 579 17.97 -6.00 17.02
C LEU A 579 19.21 -5.41 16.32
N PHE A 580 19.00 -4.58 15.30
CA PHE A 580 20.04 -4.06 14.39
C PHE A 580 20.48 -2.62 14.69
N LEU A 581 19.90 -1.97 15.71
CA LEU A 581 20.25 -0.58 16.07
C LEU A 581 21.63 -0.45 16.76
N ASP A 582 22.22 -1.56 17.19
CA ASP A 582 23.47 -1.58 17.99
C ASP A 582 24.61 -2.34 17.28
N LEU A 583 24.63 -2.37 15.95
CA LEU A 583 25.64 -3.11 15.18
C LEU A 583 27.07 -2.56 15.39
N ASP A 584 27.21 -1.30 15.82
CA ASP A 584 28.49 -0.71 16.21
C ASP A 584 29.15 -1.43 17.41
N GLN A 585 28.40 -2.23 18.17
CA GLN A 585 28.92 -3.06 19.26
C GLN A 585 29.51 -4.40 18.80
N GLY A 586 29.53 -4.67 17.49
CA GLY A 586 30.08 -5.93 16.95
C GLY A 586 29.37 -7.15 17.53
N LYS A 587 30.13 -8.12 18.07
CA LYS A 587 29.58 -9.35 18.66
C LYS A 587 28.72 -9.11 19.91
N ASP A 588 28.84 -7.94 20.53
CA ASP A 588 28.01 -7.55 21.67
C ASP A 588 26.64 -6.99 21.25
N SER A 589 26.41 -6.79 19.95
CA SER A 589 25.12 -6.37 19.41
C SER A 589 24.01 -7.39 19.69
N LEU A 590 22.77 -6.89 19.81
CA LEU A 590 21.61 -7.77 19.99
C LEU A 590 21.42 -8.72 18.82
N ALA A 591 21.58 -8.25 17.58
CA ALA A 591 21.41 -9.10 16.39
C ALA A 591 22.37 -10.30 16.40
N PHE A 592 23.65 -10.10 16.75
CA PHE A 592 24.63 -11.19 16.85
C PHE A 592 24.26 -12.18 17.96
N GLN A 593 23.91 -11.68 19.14
CA GLN A 593 23.58 -12.54 20.27
C GLN A 593 22.23 -13.26 20.12
N TYR A 594 21.30 -12.70 19.34
CA TYR A 594 20.01 -13.33 19.03
C TYR A 594 20.14 -14.44 17.97
N TRP A 595 21.20 -14.43 17.16
CA TRP A 595 21.40 -15.38 16.07
C TRP A 595 21.14 -16.86 16.43
N PRO A 596 21.67 -17.41 17.54
CA PRO A 596 21.43 -18.82 17.88
C PRO A 596 19.96 -19.13 18.24
N ARG A 597 19.17 -18.12 18.63
CA ARG A 597 17.71 -18.26 18.81
C ARG A 597 16.99 -18.22 17.47
N PHE A 598 17.36 -17.25 16.63
CA PHE A 598 16.85 -17.13 15.26
C PHE A 598 17.03 -18.45 14.51
N LEU A 599 18.26 -18.98 14.45
CA LEU A 599 18.59 -20.19 13.71
C LEU A 599 17.82 -21.42 14.20
N ARG A 600 17.49 -21.50 15.50
CA ARG A 600 16.71 -22.61 16.07
C ARG A 600 15.23 -22.58 15.67
N LYS A 601 14.72 -21.43 15.23
CA LYS A 601 13.32 -21.24 14.81
C LYS A 601 13.11 -21.43 13.33
N THR A 602 14.13 -21.12 12.54
CA THR A 602 14.17 -21.35 11.09
C THR A 602 13.67 -22.75 10.66
N PRO A 603 13.86 -23.85 11.42
CA PRO A 603 13.33 -25.18 11.08
C PRO A 603 11.83 -25.40 11.35
N ASP A 604 11.20 -24.65 12.26
CA ASP A 604 9.78 -24.83 12.65
C ASP A 604 8.78 -24.16 11.67
N TYR A 605 9.29 -23.40 10.68
CA TYR A 605 8.48 -22.88 9.58
C TYR A 605 8.11 -24.03 8.65
N ASP A 606 6.94 -24.61 8.88
CA ASP A 606 6.42 -25.90 8.42
C ASP A 606 6.32 -26.13 6.88
N ARG A 607 7.10 -25.43 6.03
CA ARG A 607 7.32 -25.74 4.60
C ARG A 607 8.75 -25.41 4.13
N LYS A 608 9.54 -26.48 4.07
CA LYS A 608 10.96 -26.63 3.74
C LYS A 608 11.47 -25.89 2.49
N GLY A 609 12.73 -25.45 2.60
CA GLY A 609 13.64 -25.21 1.49
C GLY A 609 14.17 -23.79 1.45
N ASN A 610 13.53 -22.91 0.68
CA ASN A 610 14.19 -21.67 0.25
C ASN A 610 13.79 -20.40 1.01
N ARG A 611 12.55 -20.28 1.50
CA ARG A 611 12.15 -19.04 2.19
C ARG A 611 12.87 -18.87 3.52
N ALA A 612 12.90 -19.92 4.32
CA ALA A 612 13.60 -19.92 5.61
C ALA A 612 15.09 -19.60 5.45
N MET A 613 15.75 -20.19 4.43
CA MET A 613 17.13 -19.83 4.06
C MET A 613 17.24 -18.36 3.65
N LYS A 614 16.36 -17.87 2.78
CA LYS A 614 16.36 -16.48 2.34
C LYS A 614 16.29 -15.52 3.52
N TYR A 615 15.36 -15.74 4.46
CA TYR A 615 15.22 -14.88 5.64
C TYR A 615 16.43 -14.97 6.58
N ALA A 616 17.03 -16.15 6.72
CA ALA A 616 18.26 -16.32 7.50
C ALA A 616 19.43 -15.56 6.86
N VAL A 617 19.60 -15.65 5.54
CA VAL A 617 20.62 -14.90 4.80
C VAL A 617 20.34 -13.40 4.86
N GLU A 618 19.10 -12.96 4.67
CA GLU A 618 18.69 -11.55 4.80
C GLU A 618 18.97 -11.01 6.22
N TYR A 619 18.71 -11.80 7.27
CA TYR A 619 19.05 -11.45 8.64
C TYR A 619 20.57 -11.24 8.81
N LEU A 620 21.39 -12.18 8.32
CA LEU A 620 22.85 -12.07 8.40
C LEU A 620 23.39 -10.89 7.57
N VAL A 621 22.82 -10.65 6.39
CA VAL A 621 23.18 -9.52 5.54
C VAL A 621 22.86 -8.19 6.21
N ARG A 622 21.72 -8.10 6.92
CA ARG A 622 21.38 -6.92 7.72
C ARG A 622 22.31 -6.69 8.90
N MET A 623 22.98 -7.72 9.42
CA MET A 623 24.06 -7.54 10.39
C MET A 623 25.32 -6.91 9.77
N GLY A 624 25.40 -6.84 8.43
CA GLY A 624 26.56 -6.31 7.71
C GLY A 624 27.85 -7.05 8.08
N THR A 625 28.90 -6.30 8.38
CA THR A 625 30.22 -6.82 8.77
C THR A 625 30.25 -7.47 10.15
N VAL A 626 29.16 -7.42 10.93
CA VAL A 626 29.05 -8.11 12.23
C VAL A 626 28.76 -9.60 12.05
N SER A 627 28.13 -9.99 10.93
CA SER A 627 27.93 -11.41 10.60
C SER A 627 29.27 -12.10 10.37
N GLU A 628 29.41 -13.37 10.76
CA GLU A 628 30.62 -14.16 10.50
C GLU A 628 30.38 -15.17 9.36
N PRO A 629 31.39 -15.47 8.52
CA PRO A 629 31.28 -16.49 7.47
C PRO A 629 30.73 -17.84 7.98
N GLY A 630 31.13 -18.26 9.18
CA GLY A 630 30.64 -19.48 9.80
C GLY A 630 29.11 -19.50 10.03
N MET A 631 28.48 -18.36 10.27
CA MET A 631 27.03 -18.26 10.45
C MET A 631 26.28 -18.56 9.14
N TYR A 632 26.80 -18.14 7.99
CA TYR A 632 26.23 -18.48 6.69
C TYR A 632 26.37 -19.99 6.41
N VAL A 633 27.50 -20.58 6.80
CA VAL A 633 27.70 -22.04 6.73
C VAL A 633 26.73 -22.80 7.64
N GLU A 634 26.42 -22.27 8.83
CA GLU A 634 25.39 -22.84 9.72
C GLU A 634 24.01 -22.82 9.06
N VAL A 635 23.61 -21.71 8.42
CA VAL A 635 22.35 -21.64 7.64
C VAL A 635 22.34 -22.69 6.56
N PHE A 636 23.42 -22.79 5.78
CA PHE A 636 23.54 -23.77 4.71
C PHE A 636 23.35 -25.20 5.22
N LYS A 637 24.01 -25.56 6.33
CA LYS A 637 23.92 -26.90 6.94
C LYS A 637 22.56 -27.22 7.57
N ALA A 638 21.78 -26.20 7.94
CA ALA A 638 20.46 -26.36 8.52
C ALA A 638 19.37 -26.66 7.48
N ILE A 639 19.68 -26.57 6.18
CA ILE A 639 18.74 -26.84 5.10
C ILE A 639 18.64 -28.36 4.89
N GLU A 640 17.42 -28.90 4.96
CA GLU A 640 17.19 -30.33 4.74
C GLU A 640 16.72 -30.67 3.31
N GLU A 641 16.22 -29.68 2.56
CA GLU A 641 15.66 -29.87 1.21
C GLU A 641 16.15 -28.78 0.27
N TRP A 642 16.85 -29.19 -0.78
CA TRP A 642 17.28 -28.30 -1.86
C TRP A 642 16.13 -28.06 -2.85
N THR A 643 15.92 -26.79 -3.23
CA THR A 643 14.92 -26.42 -4.24
C THR A 643 15.48 -25.36 -5.20
N PHE A 644 15.01 -25.29 -6.45
CA PHE A 644 15.60 -24.46 -7.52
C PHE A 644 15.81 -22.97 -7.19
N TYR A 645 15.04 -22.39 -6.25
CA TYR A 645 15.19 -20.98 -5.84
C TYR A 645 16.40 -20.71 -4.91
N THR A 646 17.26 -21.70 -4.61
CA THR A 646 18.45 -21.51 -3.76
C THR A 646 19.44 -20.50 -4.37
N MET A 647 19.44 -20.33 -5.70
CA MET A 647 20.28 -19.33 -6.39
C MET A 647 19.89 -17.90 -6.01
N GLU A 648 18.59 -17.58 -6.04
CA GLU A 648 18.06 -16.25 -5.69
C GLU A 648 18.38 -15.88 -4.23
N ASN A 649 18.56 -16.89 -3.36
CA ASN A 649 18.93 -16.66 -1.96
C ASN A 649 20.38 -16.17 -1.81
N PHE A 650 21.29 -16.58 -2.70
CA PHE A 650 22.67 -16.10 -2.66
C PHE A 650 22.82 -14.70 -3.28
N GLU A 651 21.94 -14.28 -4.18
CA GLU A 651 21.97 -12.91 -4.73
C GLU A 651 21.88 -11.83 -3.64
N VAL A 652 21.22 -12.12 -2.51
CA VAL A 652 21.13 -11.21 -1.35
C VAL A 652 22.52 -10.84 -0.80
N LEU A 653 23.51 -11.74 -0.92
CA LEU A 653 24.89 -11.50 -0.50
C LEU A 653 25.55 -10.36 -1.27
N SER A 654 25.06 -10.01 -2.46
CA SER A 654 25.60 -8.90 -3.26
C SER A 654 25.53 -7.55 -2.54
N SER A 655 24.65 -7.40 -1.55
CA SER A 655 24.51 -6.20 -0.72
C SER A 655 25.56 -6.06 0.40
N LEU A 656 26.38 -7.10 0.64
CA LEU A 656 27.51 -7.02 1.57
C LEU A 656 28.68 -6.24 0.95
N PRO A 657 29.51 -5.57 1.77
CA PRO A 657 30.80 -5.05 1.32
C PRO A 657 31.64 -6.16 0.68
N PHE A 658 32.34 -5.87 -0.43
CA PHE A 658 33.05 -6.86 -1.24
C PHE A 658 33.98 -7.75 -0.40
N SER A 659 34.82 -7.17 0.46
CA SER A 659 35.77 -7.93 1.29
C SER A 659 35.08 -8.90 2.25
N HIS A 660 33.90 -8.53 2.77
CA HIS A 660 33.11 -9.42 3.63
C HIS A 660 32.40 -10.51 2.83
N ARG A 661 31.86 -10.12 1.67
CA ARG A 661 31.22 -11.02 0.71
C ARG A 661 32.17 -12.12 0.24
N GLU A 662 33.42 -11.76 -0.07
CA GLU A 662 34.50 -12.68 -0.42
C GLU A 662 34.71 -13.75 0.66
N SER A 663 34.96 -13.35 1.90
CA SER A 663 35.14 -14.29 3.01
C SER A 663 33.93 -15.18 3.27
N VAL A 664 32.71 -14.67 3.09
CA VAL A 664 31.47 -15.45 3.22
C VAL A 664 31.37 -16.51 2.12
N CYS A 665 31.61 -16.13 0.87
CA CYS A 665 31.57 -17.06 -0.26
C CYS A 665 32.67 -18.13 -0.17
N GLU A 666 33.89 -17.79 0.26
CA GLU A 666 34.96 -18.76 0.50
C GLU A 666 34.55 -19.82 1.53
N ALA A 667 33.98 -19.40 2.66
CA ALA A 667 33.53 -20.33 3.70
C ALA A 667 32.38 -21.23 3.22
N LEU A 668 31.42 -20.68 2.47
CA LEU A 668 30.34 -21.44 1.86
C LEU A 668 30.88 -22.42 0.81
N HIS A 669 31.85 -22.00 0.00
CA HIS A 669 32.52 -22.85 -0.99
C HIS A 669 33.20 -24.05 -0.31
N GLU A 670 33.97 -23.83 0.76
CA GLU A 670 34.59 -24.91 1.54
C GLU A 670 33.54 -25.86 2.12
N ALA A 671 32.45 -25.32 2.69
CA ALA A 671 31.37 -26.13 3.25
C ALA A 671 30.66 -26.99 2.18
N MET A 672 30.45 -26.45 0.98
CA MET A 672 29.79 -27.15 -0.14
C MET A 672 30.70 -28.19 -0.80
N ALA A 673 32.02 -27.98 -0.79
CA ALA A 673 33.00 -28.97 -1.24
C ALA A 673 33.01 -30.22 -0.34
N GLY A 674 32.59 -30.08 0.92
CA GLY A 674 32.41 -31.18 1.87
C GLY A 674 31.20 -32.08 1.58
N ASP A 675 30.80 -32.89 2.58
CA ASP A 675 29.62 -33.74 2.48
C ASP A 675 28.32 -32.94 2.60
N ILE A 676 27.54 -32.92 1.52
CA ILE A 676 26.23 -32.25 1.44
C ILE A 676 25.06 -33.26 1.43
N SER A 677 25.29 -34.49 1.89
CA SER A 677 24.28 -35.55 1.98
C SER A 677 23.05 -35.18 2.84
N HIS A 678 23.20 -34.21 3.75
CA HIS A 678 22.13 -33.66 4.58
C HIS A 678 20.96 -33.05 3.78
N LEU A 679 21.17 -32.70 2.50
CA LEU A 679 20.13 -32.14 1.62
C LEU A 679 19.12 -33.19 1.11
N GLY A 680 19.22 -34.46 1.54
CA GLY A 680 18.28 -35.52 1.15
C GLY A 680 18.31 -35.91 -0.34
N LEU A 681 19.33 -35.46 -1.07
CA LEU A 681 19.48 -35.66 -2.51
C LEU A 681 20.07 -37.04 -2.84
N SER A 682 19.66 -37.61 -3.97
CA SER A 682 20.35 -38.77 -4.55
C SER A 682 21.79 -38.39 -4.92
N ARG A 683 22.75 -39.33 -4.88
CA ARG A 683 24.18 -39.04 -5.18
C ARG A 683 24.39 -38.27 -6.50
N LYS A 684 23.63 -38.58 -7.55
CA LYS A 684 23.71 -37.85 -8.84
C LYS A 684 23.19 -36.41 -8.68
N SER A 685 22.05 -36.25 -8.01
CA SER A 685 21.46 -34.95 -7.69
C SER A 685 22.34 -34.12 -6.74
N THR A 686 23.11 -34.76 -5.86
CA THR A 686 24.06 -34.13 -4.94
C THR A 686 25.18 -33.41 -5.71
N GLU A 687 25.82 -34.08 -6.67
CA GLU A 687 26.88 -33.45 -7.47
C GLU A 687 26.36 -32.32 -8.36
N GLU A 688 25.17 -32.51 -8.98
CA GLU A 688 24.52 -31.45 -9.76
C GLU A 688 24.15 -30.23 -8.90
N ALA A 689 23.60 -30.46 -7.70
CA ALA A 689 23.28 -29.39 -6.77
C ALA A 689 24.54 -28.68 -6.27
N ARG A 690 25.61 -29.43 -5.92
CA ARG A 690 26.92 -28.87 -5.54
C ARG A 690 27.44 -27.94 -6.63
N ALA A 691 27.52 -28.43 -7.88
CA ALA A 691 28.03 -27.64 -8.99
C ALA A 691 27.23 -26.34 -9.18
N ARG A 692 25.90 -26.38 -9.07
CA ARG A 692 25.05 -25.19 -9.16
C ARG A 692 25.26 -24.20 -8.02
N MET A 693 25.42 -24.68 -6.80
CA MET A 693 25.63 -23.81 -5.64
C MET A 693 27.00 -23.12 -5.69
N LEU A 694 28.05 -23.85 -6.08
CA LEU A 694 29.38 -23.28 -6.28
C LEU A 694 29.35 -22.20 -7.37
N LEU A 695 28.71 -22.49 -8.51
CA LEU A 695 28.50 -21.51 -9.58
C LEU A 695 27.74 -20.27 -9.09
N ALA A 696 26.76 -20.43 -8.18
CA ALA A 696 26.05 -19.31 -7.58
C ALA A 696 26.99 -18.38 -6.79
N LEU A 697 27.86 -18.96 -5.97
CA LEU A 697 28.80 -18.20 -5.15
C LEU A 697 29.85 -17.50 -6.02
N GLU A 698 30.37 -18.19 -7.04
CA GLU A 698 31.24 -17.59 -8.05
C GLU A 698 30.54 -16.40 -8.73
N THR A 699 29.27 -16.54 -9.09
CA THR A 699 28.46 -15.46 -9.68
C THR A 699 28.24 -14.29 -8.71
N VAL A 700 28.20 -14.53 -7.39
CA VAL A 700 28.08 -13.46 -6.39
C VAL A 700 29.39 -12.67 -6.23
N LEU A 701 30.53 -13.36 -6.38
CA LEU A 701 31.86 -12.75 -6.27
C LEU A 701 32.33 -12.08 -7.55
N ALA A 702 31.97 -12.64 -8.68
CA ALA A 702 32.37 -12.18 -9.99
C ALA A 702 32.01 -10.71 -10.19
N SER A 703 32.92 -9.95 -10.80
CA SER A 703 32.54 -8.65 -11.35
C SER A 703 31.47 -8.85 -12.44
N GLU A 704 30.75 -7.79 -12.79
CA GLU A 704 29.79 -7.89 -13.90
C GLU A 704 30.49 -8.26 -15.22
N GLU A 705 31.77 -7.88 -15.39
CA GLU A 705 32.61 -8.32 -16.50
C GLU A 705 32.92 -9.83 -16.45
N GLU A 706 33.32 -10.36 -15.30
CA GLU A 706 33.61 -11.80 -15.15
C GLU A 706 32.36 -12.67 -15.34
N LYS A 707 31.20 -12.23 -14.81
CA LYS A 707 29.91 -12.89 -15.05
C LYS A 707 29.58 -12.91 -16.54
N ALA A 708 29.84 -11.80 -17.21
CA ALA A 708 29.61 -11.67 -18.64
C ALA A 708 30.56 -12.58 -19.45
N GLU A 709 31.83 -12.69 -19.08
CA GLU A 709 32.77 -13.61 -19.73
C GLU A 709 32.38 -15.08 -19.55
N GLN A 710 32.05 -15.48 -18.32
CA GLN A 710 31.64 -16.87 -18.04
C GLN A 710 30.37 -17.25 -18.81
N LEU A 711 29.36 -16.37 -18.82
CA LEU A 711 28.14 -16.66 -19.58
C LEU A 711 28.39 -16.63 -21.09
N TYR A 712 29.34 -15.82 -21.56
CA TYR A 712 29.73 -15.80 -22.97
C TYR A 712 30.34 -17.16 -23.37
N GLU A 713 31.20 -17.74 -22.52
CA GLU A 713 31.74 -19.10 -22.74
C GLU A 713 30.65 -20.18 -22.74
N ASP A 714 29.70 -20.10 -21.79
CA ASP A 714 28.55 -21.01 -21.74
C ASP A 714 27.65 -20.92 -22.98
N LEU A 715 27.52 -19.71 -23.54
CA LEU A 715 26.81 -19.45 -24.79
C LEU A 715 27.54 -20.02 -26.00
N VAL A 716 28.85 -19.80 -26.08
CA VAL A 716 29.70 -20.37 -27.13
C VAL A 716 29.65 -21.90 -27.11
N THR A 717 29.49 -22.52 -25.94
CA THR A 717 29.38 -23.98 -25.79
C THR A 717 27.95 -24.53 -25.90
N GLU A 718 26.97 -23.69 -26.25
CA GLU A 718 25.53 -23.99 -26.40
C GLU A 718 24.83 -24.57 -25.15
N LYS A 719 25.47 -24.58 -23.98
CA LYS A 719 24.91 -25.16 -22.75
C LYS A 719 23.73 -24.35 -22.19
N SER A 720 23.67 -23.05 -22.49
CA SER A 720 22.79 -22.11 -21.77
C SER A 720 21.89 -21.27 -22.68
N ARG A 721 21.73 -21.63 -23.96
CA ARG A 721 21.00 -20.82 -24.97
C ARG A 721 19.56 -20.46 -24.59
N HIS A 722 18.90 -21.30 -23.78
CA HIS A 722 17.53 -21.05 -23.28
C HIS A 722 17.45 -19.93 -22.22
N TYR A 723 18.52 -19.69 -21.46
CA TYR A 723 18.54 -18.66 -20.40
C TYR A 723 18.84 -17.26 -20.94
N THR A 724 19.46 -17.17 -22.11
CA THR A 724 20.00 -15.93 -22.67
C THR A 724 18.92 -14.93 -23.08
N ASP A 725 17.82 -15.39 -23.68
CA ASP A 725 16.73 -14.50 -24.11
C ASP A 725 15.96 -13.87 -22.94
N LYS A 726 15.98 -14.51 -21.76
CA LYS A 726 15.39 -13.96 -20.53
C LYS A 726 16.33 -12.93 -19.90
N TRP A 727 17.63 -13.19 -19.98
CA TRP A 727 18.67 -12.39 -19.34
C TRP A 727 19.02 -11.12 -20.13
N LEU A 728 19.11 -11.19 -21.46
CA LEU A 728 19.39 -10.03 -22.32
C LEU A 728 18.31 -8.94 -22.26
N GLY A 729 17.06 -9.30 -21.96
CA GLY A 729 15.95 -8.34 -21.83
C GLY A 729 15.91 -7.59 -20.49
N GLN A 730 16.74 -7.97 -19.51
CA GLN A 730 16.76 -7.37 -18.17
C GLN A 730 18.02 -6.53 -17.91
N MET A 731 18.82 -6.27 -18.95
CA MET A 731 20.15 -5.70 -18.81
C MET A 731 20.13 -4.21 -18.46
N ALA A 732 21.07 -3.83 -17.59
CA ALA A 732 21.44 -2.45 -17.31
C ALA A 732 22.10 -1.79 -18.52
N GLU A 733 22.17 -0.46 -18.48
CA GLU A 733 22.64 0.39 -19.60
C GLU A 733 24.03 0.03 -20.16
N ASP A 734 24.91 -0.48 -19.31
CA ASP A 734 26.32 -0.79 -19.62
C ASP A 734 26.67 -2.26 -19.37
N HIS A 735 25.74 -3.17 -19.64
CA HIS A 735 25.97 -4.57 -19.33
C HIS A 735 27.18 -5.15 -20.11
N ALA A 736 28.20 -5.63 -19.39
CA ALA A 736 29.50 -6.05 -19.93
C ALA A 736 29.44 -7.14 -21.02
N MET A 737 28.38 -7.95 -21.02
CA MET A 737 28.11 -8.97 -22.04
C MET A 737 27.95 -8.43 -23.46
N VAL A 738 27.28 -7.28 -23.64
CA VAL A 738 26.93 -6.80 -24.99
C VAL A 738 28.20 -6.52 -25.82
N PRO A 739 29.24 -5.86 -25.29
CA PRO A 739 30.55 -5.78 -25.93
C PRO A 739 31.19 -7.14 -26.27
N LEU A 740 31.08 -8.15 -25.40
CA LEU A 740 31.65 -9.48 -25.65
C LEU A 740 30.93 -10.19 -26.80
N LEU A 741 29.60 -10.17 -26.80
CA LEU A 741 28.78 -10.73 -27.89
C LEU A 741 29.06 -10.02 -29.22
N ALA A 742 29.19 -8.69 -29.21
CA ALA A 742 29.49 -7.91 -30.40
C ALA A 742 30.87 -8.22 -31.00
N LYS A 743 31.85 -8.59 -30.17
CA LYS A 743 33.22 -8.94 -30.59
C LYS A 743 33.39 -10.43 -30.94
N SER A 744 32.36 -11.26 -30.77
CA SER A 744 32.43 -12.70 -31.05
C SER A 744 32.77 -12.98 -32.51
N ASP A 745 33.45 -14.08 -32.82
CA ASP A 745 33.59 -14.53 -34.22
C ASP A 745 32.32 -15.22 -34.77
N ARG A 746 31.35 -15.52 -33.90
CA ARG A 746 30.12 -16.22 -34.27
C ARG A 746 28.98 -15.26 -34.62
N ALA A 747 28.40 -15.42 -35.81
CA ALA A 747 27.30 -14.58 -36.29
C ALA A 747 26.04 -14.64 -35.41
N ASP A 748 25.71 -15.81 -34.85
CA ASP A 748 24.54 -15.98 -33.98
C ASP A 748 24.69 -15.23 -32.64
N LEU A 749 25.89 -15.16 -32.08
CA LEU A 749 26.16 -14.38 -30.86
C LEU A 749 26.18 -12.87 -31.14
N LYS A 750 26.72 -12.43 -32.28
CA LYS A 750 26.61 -11.01 -32.70
C LYS A 750 25.14 -10.60 -32.88
N ARG A 751 24.28 -11.50 -33.37
CA ARG A 751 22.83 -11.24 -33.48
C ARG A 751 22.16 -11.08 -32.12
N LEU A 752 22.62 -11.79 -31.09
CA LEU A 752 22.17 -11.56 -29.71
C LEU A 752 22.62 -10.18 -29.20
N ALA A 753 23.85 -9.76 -29.52
CA ALA A 753 24.31 -8.40 -29.22
C ALA A 753 23.41 -7.35 -29.89
N LEU A 754 23.08 -7.54 -31.17
CA LEU A 754 22.18 -6.67 -31.92
C LEU A 754 20.77 -6.60 -31.30
N TYR A 755 20.22 -7.73 -30.84
CA TYR A 755 18.94 -7.75 -30.13
C TYR A 755 18.98 -6.94 -28.83
N ALA A 756 20.06 -7.07 -28.05
CA ALA A 756 20.25 -6.28 -26.82
C ALA A 756 20.38 -4.78 -27.13
N ILE A 757 21.13 -4.43 -28.18
CA ILE A 757 21.29 -3.04 -28.65
C ILE A 757 19.94 -2.45 -29.10
N GLU A 758 19.11 -3.21 -29.82
CA GLU A 758 17.78 -2.76 -30.26
C GLU A 758 16.83 -2.57 -29.07
N SER A 759 16.89 -3.48 -28.09
CA SER A 759 16.07 -3.42 -26.88
C SER A 759 16.51 -2.31 -25.90
N PHE A 760 17.77 -1.86 -26.02
CA PHE A 760 18.36 -0.87 -25.12
C PHE A 760 19.36 0.04 -25.86
N PRO A 761 18.91 1.11 -26.56
CA PRO A 761 19.78 1.88 -27.46
C PRO A 761 20.60 2.99 -26.77
N SER A 762 21.40 2.66 -25.74
CA SER A 762 22.31 3.60 -25.07
C SER A 762 23.42 4.15 -25.99
N SER A 763 24.12 5.22 -25.59
CA SER A 763 25.32 5.69 -26.30
C SER A 763 26.35 4.59 -26.53
N ALA A 764 26.66 3.78 -25.51
CA ALA A 764 27.61 2.68 -25.59
C ALA A 764 27.15 1.61 -26.60
N HIS A 765 25.88 1.21 -26.54
CA HIS A 765 25.29 0.25 -27.48
C HIS A 765 25.22 0.78 -28.92
N ARG A 766 24.91 2.06 -29.11
CA ARG A 766 24.93 2.70 -30.43
C ARG A 766 26.34 2.80 -31.03
N ALA A 767 27.37 2.91 -30.20
CA ALA A 767 28.77 2.83 -30.62
C ALA A 767 29.13 1.41 -31.08
N LEU A 768 28.72 0.37 -30.33
CA LEU A 768 28.88 -1.04 -30.74
C LEU A 768 28.13 -1.33 -32.05
N LEU A 769 26.91 -0.80 -32.22
CA LEU A 769 26.17 -0.90 -33.48
C LEU A 769 26.96 -0.32 -34.65
N GLY A 770 27.68 0.79 -34.44
CA GLY A 770 28.57 1.38 -35.43
C GLY A 770 29.69 0.42 -35.87
N GLN A 771 30.20 -0.40 -34.96
CA GLN A 771 31.24 -1.41 -35.24
C GLN A 771 30.68 -2.64 -35.97
N LEU A 772 29.41 -2.99 -35.74
CA LEU A 772 28.72 -4.12 -36.37
C LEU A 772 28.11 -3.81 -37.75
N LEU A 773 27.99 -2.54 -38.14
CA LEU A 773 27.51 -2.14 -39.47
C LEU A 773 28.39 -2.68 -40.62
N PRO A 774 29.73 -2.58 -40.58
CA PRO A 774 30.61 -3.12 -41.61
C PRO A 774 30.97 -4.61 -41.41
N ASP A 775 30.19 -5.39 -40.64
CA ASP A 775 30.50 -6.80 -40.38
C ASP A 775 30.60 -7.64 -41.66
N SER A 776 31.57 -8.56 -41.71
CA SER A 776 31.79 -9.42 -42.88
C SER A 776 30.66 -10.43 -43.10
N GLU A 777 29.92 -10.80 -42.04
CA GLU A 777 28.79 -11.71 -42.13
C GLU A 777 27.54 -10.98 -42.64
N PRO A 778 26.96 -11.38 -43.81
CA PRO A 778 25.84 -10.66 -44.41
C PRO A 778 24.59 -10.58 -43.52
N GLU A 779 24.33 -11.60 -42.70
CA GLU A 779 23.17 -11.60 -41.81
C GLU A 779 23.30 -10.59 -40.66
N VAL A 780 24.51 -10.43 -40.11
CA VAL A 780 24.81 -9.49 -39.01
C VAL A 780 24.75 -8.06 -39.54
N SER A 781 25.44 -7.77 -40.64
CA SER A 781 25.44 -6.43 -41.25
C SER A 781 24.05 -6.01 -41.76
N THR A 782 23.21 -6.96 -42.19
CA THR A 782 21.82 -6.69 -42.58
C THR A 782 20.95 -6.38 -41.36
N ALA A 783 21.06 -7.16 -40.28
CA ALA A 783 20.35 -6.90 -39.03
C ALA A 783 20.80 -5.57 -38.39
N ALA A 784 22.10 -5.28 -38.35
CA ALA A 784 22.64 -4.02 -37.84
C ALA A 784 22.11 -2.80 -38.61
N ARG A 785 22.01 -2.89 -39.95
CA ARG A 785 21.41 -1.84 -40.79
C ARG A 785 19.92 -1.67 -40.51
N ALA A 786 19.18 -2.77 -40.34
CA ALA A 786 17.76 -2.70 -39.98
C ALA A 786 17.55 -1.98 -38.64
N ILE A 787 18.34 -2.33 -37.62
CA ILE A 787 18.30 -1.70 -36.29
C ILE A 787 18.68 -0.22 -36.40
N ARG A 788 19.78 0.12 -37.08
CA ARG A 788 20.18 1.53 -37.29
C ARG A 788 19.03 2.34 -37.93
N ASN A 789 18.42 1.81 -38.98
CA ASN A 789 17.28 2.47 -39.64
C ASN A 789 16.07 2.62 -38.70
N ASN A 790 15.79 1.62 -37.86
CA ASN A 790 14.71 1.69 -36.86
C ASN A 790 14.99 2.76 -35.81
N LEU A 791 16.22 2.83 -35.29
CA LEU A 791 16.63 3.84 -34.31
C LEU A 791 16.62 5.25 -34.91
N ASP A 792 17.09 5.43 -36.14
CA ASP A 792 17.05 6.73 -36.84
C ASP A 792 15.60 7.17 -37.12
N LYS A 793 14.73 6.22 -37.48
CA LYS A 793 13.29 6.47 -37.62
C LYS A 793 12.66 6.84 -36.28
N LEU A 794 12.99 6.15 -35.19
CA LEU A 794 12.48 6.46 -33.86
C LEU A 794 12.97 7.84 -33.39
N ALA A 795 14.25 8.16 -33.60
CA ALA A 795 14.85 9.46 -33.28
C ALA A 795 14.12 10.62 -33.98
N THR A 796 13.60 10.39 -35.19
CA THR A 796 12.86 11.39 -35.97
C THR A 796 11.33 11.30 -35.83
N THR A 797 10.82 10.33 -35.06
CA THR A 797 9.39 10.15 -34.84
C THR A 797 8.84 11.31 -33.99
N PRO A 798 7.77 12.00 -34.43
CA PRO A 798 7.14 13.05 -33.64
C PRO A 798 6.59 12.50 -32.32
N LEU A 799 6.87 13.18 -31.20
CA LEU A 799 6.46 12.76 -29.86
C LEU A 799 4.93 12.61 -29.74
N GLU A 800 4.17 13.38 -30.52
CA GLU A 800 2.70 13.28 -30.60
C GLU A 800 2.23 11.88 -31.01
N THR A 801 2.99 11.16 -31.82
CA THR A 801 2.66 9.78 -32.21
C THR A 801 2.94 8.75 -31.12
N LEU A 802 3.71 9.15 -30.10
CA LEU A 802 4.06 8.35 -28.92
C LEU A 802 3.23 8.75 -27.69
N LYS A 803 2.30 9.72 -27.80
CA LYS A 803 1.37 10.02 -26.71
C LYS A 803 0.47 8.80 -26.43
N ALA A 804 0.14 8.62 -25.16
CA ALA A 804 -1.04 7.86 -24.80
C ALA A 804 -2.25 8.65 -25.29
N ASP A 805 -3.19 7.94 -25.88
CA ASP A 805 -4.39 8.56 -26.44
C ASP A 805 -5.39 9.01 -25.38
#